data_AF-A0A3C1TGQ3-F1
#
_entry.id   AF-A0A3C1TGQ3-F1
#
_cell.length_a   1.000
_cell.length_b   1.000
_cell.length_c   1.000
_cell.angle_alpha   90.00
_cell.angle_beta   90.00
_cell.angle_gamma   90.00
#
_symmetry.space_group_name_H-M   'P 1'
#
loop_
_entity.id
_entity.type
_entity.pdbx_description
1 polymer ?
#
loop_
_entity_poly.entity_id
_entity_poly.type
_entity_poly.pdbx_seq_one_letter_code
_entity_poly.pdbx_strand_id
1 'polypeptide(L)'
;MKRLLLFCLVLLQFQAIAQLKFARLFSNQVVLQRQKPIPVWGWAKPKEKVTVTLANQKLLATADDAGKWSVKFKPMEAGGPHRLVATTLTGKVEVEDVLMGEVWLCSGQSNMEWPVKQADNFRQEKKNANFPQIRHFYVEHNVTMDIQTDLASGEWKVSDEENVGNFTAVGFFFARELAQKLNVPIGLLHSSWGGSQIEGWISKEAMQTNDELKPYANALPKTWEEADAQLDRQTRKQLLGSEAEVTMADEKKYTEAGYDFSKWRSAGSPLGQWDWKGIWMFRGKGFMAKTIDIPEDMVGQSTTLGLGIQDSFNEMYINGKLVYAGMMQGVRKIALPADAWKAGANRLVIKFGNMIEHPWYGLGVNGTPDDLFVSSKTAKVSIASDWYLLPSFAEPHTYNHSCNNVGTTIYNAMIAPLIPFGIRGALWYQGESNAGRAYQYRQSFPLMIDDWRQQWDDDFSFYFVQLSSYGGYQNSNNGSNWAELREAQTLALSLPKTGMAVTIDVGNPKDIHPTNKQDVGHRLALNALKMDFGQDILPTGPVYDSVKFDEDKAVVSFKNVGEGLMVKDKFGYVKGFEIAGEDKVFHYAKAEIIGDKVEVYHPKGVKPIAVRYAWADAPEDANLFNLEGLPAGPFRTDDWKSKTEGQKFQ
;
A
#
# COMPACT_ATOMS: atom_id res chain seq x y z
N MET A 1 -40.71 -18.35 -59.18
CA MET A 1 -39.90 -17.17 -58.85
C MET A 1 -39.71 -17.07 -57.34
N LYS A 2 -38.50 -17.34 -56.82
CA LYS A 2 -37.88 -16.62 -55.69
C LYS A 2 -36.50 -17.23 -55.44
N ARG A 3 -35.49 -16.36 -55.46
CA ARG A 3 -34.06 -16.61 -55.47
C ARG A 3 -33.60 -17.04 -54.07
N LEU A 4 -32.81 -18.10 -53.97
CA LEU A 4 -32.01 -18.41 -52.78
C LEU A 4 -30.61 -17.79 -53.02
N LEU A 5 -30.30 -16.71 -52.31
CA LEU A 5 -28.97 -16.10 -52.27
C LEU A 5 -28.18 -16.82 -51.17
N LEU A 6 -27.18 -17.60 -51.58
CA LEU A 6 -26.18 -18.19 -50.70
C LEU A 6 -25.12 -17.10 -50.43
N PHE A 7 -25.11 -16.54 -49.22
CA PHE A 7 -24.09 -15.59 -48.77
C PHE A 7 -22.95 -16.41 -48.14
N CYS A 8 -21.85 -16.59 -48.87
CA CYS A 8 -20.60 -17.13 -48.31
C CYS A 8 -20.00 -16.08 -47.35
N LEU A 9 -20.15 -16.30 -46.04
CA LEU A 9 -19.38 -15.62 -45.01
C LEU A 9 -17.93 -16.12 -45.09
N VAL A 10 -17.05 -15.34 -45.71
CA VAL A 10 -15.60 -15.48 -45.56
C VAL A 10 -15.25 -14.99 -44.15
N LEU A 11 -15.06 -15.94 -43.23
CA LEU A 11 -14.40 -15.70 -41.95
C LEU A 11 -12.94 -15.35 -42.23
N LEU A 12 -12.64 -14.06 -42.35
CA LEU A 12 -11.30 -13.52 -42.22
C LEU A 12 -10.83 -13.76 -40.78
N GLN A 13 -10.25 -14.94 -40.54
CA GLN A 13 -9.46 -15.18 -39.35
C GLN A 13 -8.22 -14.30 -39.44
N PHE A 14 -8.22 -13.16 -38.75
CA PHE A 14 -7.00 -12.47 -38.40
C PHE A 14 -6.19 -13.43 -37.52
N GLN A 15 -5.28 -14.20 -38.13
CA GLN A 15 -4.23 -14.85 -37.37
C GLN A 15 -3.36 -13.72 -36.82
N ALA A 16 -3.51 -13.42 -35.53
CA ALA A 16 -2.56 -12.60 -34.81
C ALA A 16 -1.17 -13.22 -35.04
N ILE A 17 -0.32 -12.50 -35.78
CA ILE A 17 1.06 -12.94 -36.01
C ILE A 17 1.76 -12.74 -34.67
N ALA A 18 1.91 -13.82 -33.89
CA ALA A 18 2.71 -13.79 -32.68
C ALA A 18 4.17 -13.50 -33.06
N GLN A 19 4.56 -12.22 -32.93
CA GLN A 19 5.93 -11.76 -33.14
C GLN A 19 6.82 -12.32 -32.03
N LEU A 20 8.02 -12.79 -32.38
CA LEU A 20 9.03 -13.20 -31.42
C LEU A 20 9.31 -12.04 -30.44
N LYS A 21 9.07 -12.26 -29.14
CA LYS A 21 9.36 -11.32 -28.07
C LYS A 21 9.84 -12.03 -26.82
N PHE A 22 10.65 -11.37 -26.01
CA PHE A 22 10.87 -11.78 -24.62
C PHE A 22 9.73 -11.30 -23.73
N ALA A 23 9.61 -11.88 -22.53
CA ALA A 23 8.86 -11.25 -21.45
C ALA A 23 9.42 -9.89 -21.06
N ARG A 24 8.54 -9.01 -20.58
CA ARG A 24 8.81 -7.57 -20.44
C ARG A 24 10.01 -7.27 -19.54
N LEU A 25 10.26 -8.12 -18.53
CA LEU A 25 11.42 -8.04 -17.63
C LEU A 25 12.75 -8.15 -18.37
N PHE A 26 12.81 -8.89 -19.48
CA PHE A 26 14.01 -8.98 -20.31
C PHE A 26 14.00 -7.82 -21.32
N SER A 27 14.38 -6.64 -20.83
CA SER A 27 14.58 -5.43 -21.63
C SER A 27 16.00 -4.89 -21.39
N ASN A 28 16.44 -3.95 -22.23
CA ASN A 28 17.80 -3.41 -22.17
C ASN A 28 18.13 -2.95 -20.74
N GLN A 29 19.38 -3.13 -20.32
CA GLN A 29 19.90 -2.76 -19.00
C GLN A 29 19.44 -3.67 -17.85
N VAL A 30 18.84 -4.84 -18.15
CA VAL A 30 18.41 -5.83 -17.17
C VAL A 30 19.58 -6.38 -16.33
N VAL A 31 19.32 -6.56 -15.04
CA VAL A 31 20.18 -7.34 -14.14
C VAL A 31 19.57 -8.72 -13.93
N LEU A 32 20.30 -9.78 -14.24
CA LEU A 32 19.88 -11.16 -13.95
C LEU A 32 20.62 -11.68 -12.72
N GLN A 33 19.92 -12.49 -11.92
CA GLN A 33 20.45 -13.05 -10.69
C GLN A 33 21.64 -13.98 -10.96
N ARG A 34 22.80 -13.67 -10.36
CA ARG A 34 23.99 -14.51 -10.38
C ARG A 34 23.85 -15.71 -9.44
N GLN A 35 24.70 -16.72 -9.65
CA GLN A 35 24.84 -17.91 -8.77
C GLN A 35 23.57 -18.75 -8.58
N LYS A 36 22.51 -18.47 -9.35
CA LYS A 36 21.30 -19.29 -9.47
C LYS A 36 21.04 -19.60 -10.95
N PRO A 37 20.31 -20.69 -11.27
CA PRO A 37 19.87 -20.91 -12.64
C PRO A 37 19.08 -19.71 -13.17
N ILE A 38 19.26 -19.38 -14.46
CA ILE A 38 18.69 -18.16 -15.04
C ILE A 38 17.57 -18.55 -16.03
N PRO A 39 16.30 -18.57 -15.59
CA PRO A 39 15.18 -18.78 -16.48
C PRO A 39 14.96 -17.56 -17.38
N VAL A 40 14.75 -17.82 -18.67
CA VAL A 40 14.41 -16.79 -19.67
C VAL A 40 13.25 -17.32 -20.49
N TRP A 41 12.23 -16.49 -20.70
CA TRP A 41 11.03 -16.88 -21.44
C TRP A 41 10.51 -15.74 -22.32
N GLY A 42 9.59 -16.10 -23.20
CA GLY A 42 8.95 -15.19 -24.12
C GLY A 42 7.87 -15.87 -24.95
N TRP A 43 7.50 -15.21 -26.05
CA TRP A 43 6.50 -15.71 -27.00
C TRP A 43 7.06 -15.71 -28.41
N ALA A 44 6.59 -16.66 -29.22
CA ALA A 44 6.85 -16.79 -30.65
C ALA A 44 5.62 -17.42 -31.31
N LYS A 45 5.69 -17.76 -32.61
CA LYS A 45 4.60 -18.52 -33.23
C LYS A 45 4.50 -19.91 -32.59
N PRO A 46 3.28 -20.47 -32.40
CA PRO A 46 3.14 -21.81 -31.87
C PRO A 46 3.99 -22.84 -32.62
N LYS A 47 4.65 -23.73 -31.86
CA LYS A 47 5.54 -24.80 -32.37
C LYS A 47 6.81 -24.30 -33.07
N GLU A 48 7.10 -22.99 -33.05
CA GLU A 48 8.32 -22.44 -33.62
C GLU A 48 9.53 -22.76 -32.73
N LYS A 49 10.66 -23.13 -33.36
CA LYS A 49 11.93 -23.34 -32.65
C LYS A 49 12.60 -22.00 -32.40
N VAL A 50 12.98 -21.78 -31.14
CA VAL A 50 13.67 -20.57 -30.67
C VAL A 50 15.06 -20.94 -30.20
N THR A 51 16.07 -20.27 -30.73
CA THR A 51 17.45 -20.34 -30.21
C THR A 51 17.69 -19.13 -29.33
N VAL A 52 18.13 -19.34 -28.10
CA VAL A 52 18.39 -18.28 -27.13
C VAL A 52 19.85 -18.32 -26.71
N THR A 53 20.55 -17.19 -26.77
CA THR A 53 21.95 -17.06 -26.34
C THR A 53 22.10 -16.01 -25.26
N LEU A 54 22.84 -16.36 -24.21
CA LEU A 54 23.24 -15.46 -23.12
C LEU A 54 24.73 -15.66 -22.87
N ALA A 55 25.54 -14.61 -23.11
CA ALA A 55 27.00 -14.70 -23.09
C ALA A 55 27.51 -15.88 -23.95
N ASN A 56 28.21 -16.84 -23.35
CA ASN A 56 28.76 -18.01 -24.03
C ASN A 56 27.80 -19.22 -24.06
N GLN A 57 26.60 -19.09 -23.47
CA GLN A 57 25.61 -20.16 -23.42
C GLN A 57 24.62 -20.04 -24.59
N LYS A 58 24.29 -21.17 -25.22
CA LYS A 58 23.31 -21.27 -26.31
C LYS A 58 22.37 -22.43 -26.03
N LEU A 59 21.07 -22.14 -25.95
CA LEU A 59 20.02 -23.11 -25.67
C LEU A 59 18.94 -23.06 -26.76
N LEU A 60 18.19 -24.16 -26.89
CA LEU A 60 17.09 -24.32 -27.82
C LEU A 60 15.79 -24.55 -27.04
N ALA A 61 14.71 -23.94 -27.48
CA ALA A 61 13.36 -24.18 -27.00
C ALA A 61 12.40 -24.29 -28.19
N THR A 62 11.21 -24.82 -27.93
CA THR A 62 10.09 -24.83 -28.88
C THR A 62 8.92 -24.13 -28.20
N ALA A 63 8.29 -23.18 -28.90
CA ALA A 63 7.09 -22.53 -28.41
C ALA A 63 5.92 -23.52 -28.33
N ASP A 64 5.15 -23.47 -27.25
CA ASP A 64 3.96 -24.30 -27.04
C ASP A 64 2.78 -23.86 -27.93
N ASP A 65 1.61 -24.46 -27.74
CA ASP A 65 0.41 -24.15 -28.52
C ASP A 65 -0.11 -22.72 -28.25
N ALA A 66 0.23 -22.13 -27.10
CA ALA A 66 -0.04 -20.73 -26.76
C ALA A 66 1.08 -19.78 -27.23
N GLY A 67 2.13 -20.31 -27.87
CA GLY A 67 3.28 -19.56 -28.34
C GLY A 67 4.34 -19.28 -27.27
N LYS A 68 4.18 -19.73 -26.03
CA LYS A 68 5.14 -19.48 -24.94
C LYS A 68 6.33 -20.43 -25.08
N TRP A 69 7.53 -19.91 -24.87
CA TRP A 69 8.77 -20.70 -24.83
C TRP A 69 9.60 -20.30 -23.61
N SER A 70 10.45 -21.21 -23.12
CA SER A 70 11.39 -20.91 -22.05
C SER A 70 12.68 -21.72 -22.16
N VAL A 71 13.77 -21.19 -21.61
CA VAL A 71 15.06 -21.84 -21.42
C VAL A 71 15.56 -21.56 -20.00
N LYS A 72 16.42 -22.42 -19.47
CA LYS A 72 17.06 -22.24 -18.15
C LYS A 72 18.58 -22.32 -18.31
N PHE A 73 19.25 -21.17 -18.31
CA PHE A 73 20.71 -21.10 -18.39
C PHE A 73 21.36 -21.53 -17.08
N LYS A 74 22.60 -22.03 -17.17
CA LYS A 74 23.40 -22.36 -15.99
C LYS A 74 23.75 -21.07 -15.21
N PRO A 75 23.96 -21.18 -13.89
CA PRO A 75 24.42 -20.07 -13.07
C PRO A 75 25.66 -19.39 -13.64
N MET A 76 25.73 -18.07 -13.48
CA MET A 76 26.86 -17.23 -13.86
C MET A 76 27.32 -16.41 -12.66
N GLU A 77 28.59 -16.02 -12.64
CA GLU A 77 29.12 -15.05 -11.67
C GLU A 77 28.78 -13.62 -12.07
N ALA A 78 28.98 -12.68 -11.15
CA ALA A 78 28.75 -11.26 -11.39
C ALA A 78 29.59 -10.74 -12.57
N GLY A 79 29.03 -9.82 -13.37
CA GLY A 79 29.75 -9.23 -14.50
C GLY A 79 28.84 -8.76 -15.64
N GLY A 80 29.43 -8.56 -16.80
CA GLY A 80 28.79 -7.97 -17.98
C GLY A 80 29.52 -6.71 -18.44
N PRO A 81 28.96 -5.96 -19.41
CA PRO A 81 27.67 -6.22 -20.05
C PRO A 81 27.72 -7.45 -20.99
N HIS A 82 26.63 -8.20 -20.99
CA HIS A 82 26.35 -9.28 -21.94
C HIS A 82 25.24 -8.88 -22.91
N ARG A 83 24.96 -9.76 -23.88
CA ARG A 83 23.78 -9.66 -24.75
C ARG A 83 22.93 -10.91 -24.56
N LEU A 84 21.62 -10.72 -24.49
CA LEU A 84 20.62 -11.79 -24.52
C LEU A 84 19.91 -11.72 -25.87
N VAL A 85 19.96 -12.79 -26.64
CA VAL A 85 19.44 -12.81 -28.01
C VAL A 85 18.55 -14.02 -28.20
N ALA A 86 17.36 -13.82 -28.77
CA ALA A 86 16.50 -14.89 -29.24
C ALA A 86 16.32 -14.78 -30.76
N THR A 87 16.47 -15.91 -31.45
CA THR A 87 16.30 -16.01 -32.91
C THR A 87 15.39 -17.17 -33.27
N THR A 88 14.51 -16.94 -34.23
CA THR A 88 13.79 -17.99 -34.97
C THR A 88 14.16 -17.94 -36.45
N LEU A 89 13.50 -18.74 -37.29
CA LEU A 89 13.69 -18.66 -38.75
C LEU A 89 13.24 -17.31 -39.34
N THR A 90 12.30 -16.63 -38.68
CA THR A 90 11.61 -15.45 -39.23
C THR A 90 11.76 -14.18 -38.40
N GLY A 91 12.45 -14.25 -37.25
CA GLY A 91 12.61 -13.10 -36.37
C GLY A 91 13.85 -13.18 -35.47
N LYS A 92 14.27 -12.02 -34.99
CA LYS A 92 15.37 -11.84 -34.04
C LYS A 92 15.00 -10.71 -33.07
N VAL A 93 15.21 -10.95 -31.78
CA VAL A 93 15.08 -9.95 -30.72
C VAL A 93 16.33 -9.98 -29.85
N GLU A 94 16.81 -8.80 -29.45
CA GLU A 94 18.03 -8.63 -28.68
C GLU A 94 17.76 -7.72 -27.48
N VAL A 95 18.41 -8.06 -26.37
CA VAL A 95 18.47 -7.29 -25.14
C VAL A 95 19.94 -6.99 -24.86
N GLU A 96 20.26 -5.72 -24.70
CA GLU A 96 21.62 -5.19 -24.55
C GLU A 96 21.87 -4.68 -23.12
N ASP A 97 23.14 -4.49 -22.76
CA ASP A 97 23.57 -4.11 -21.40
C ASP A 97 23.03 -5.07 -20.31
N VAL A 98 23.17 -6.37 -20.52
CA VAL A 98 22.73 -7.39 -19.55
C VAL A 98 23.81 -7.59 -18.49
N LEU A 99 23.51 -7.29 -17.22
CA LEU A 99 24.43 -7.48 -16.10
C LEU A 99 24.06 -8.73 -15.29
N MET A 100 25.05 -9.50 -14.85
CA MET A 100 24.86 -10.53 -13.83
C MET A 100 25.14 -9.93 -12.46
N GLY A 101 24.18 -10.02 -11.54
CA GLY A 101 24.26 -9.33 -10.25
C GLY A 101 23.34 -9.92 -9.19
N GLU A 102 23.08 -9.17 -8.13
CA GLU A 102 22.08 -9.50 -7.12
C GLU A 102 20.76 -8.81 -7.44
N VAL A 103 19.66 -9.55 -7.50
CA VAL A 103 18.33 -9.01 -7.79
C VAL A 103 17.48 -9.07 -6.53
N TRP A 104 16.89 -7.94 -6.16
CA TRP A 104 16.05 -7.80 -4.99
C TRP A 104 14.66 -7.30 -5.36
N LEU A 105 13.63 -8.02 -4.91
CA LEU A 105 12.24 -7.59 -5.05
C LEU A 105 11.88 -6.60 -3.94
N CYS A 106 11.72 -5.33 -4.27
CA CYS A 106 11.25 -4.28 -3.38
C CYS A 106 9.73 -4.19 -3.45
N SER A 107 9.03 -4.61 -2.39
CA SER A 107 7.57 -4.68 -2.36
C SER A 107 6.95 -4.17 -1.06
N GLY A 108 5.62 -4.04 -1.07
CA GLY A 108 4.84 -3.50 0.03
C GLY A 108 3.98 -2.32 -0.41
N GLN A 109 3.88 -1.30 0.42
CA GLN A 109 3.03 -0.13 0.18
C GLN A 109 3.83 1.17 0.08
N SER A 110 3.21 2.29 0.45
CA SER A 110 3.67 3.65 0.19
C SER A 110 5.06 3.97 0.75
N ASN A 111 5.45 3.32 1.85
CA ASN A 111 6.79 3.49 2.41
C ASN A 111 7.90 2.79 1.60
N MET A 112 7.59 1.68 0.91
CA MET A 112 8.48 1.08 -0.10
C MET A 112 8.45 1.89 -1.40
N GLU A 113 7.25 2.35 -1.80
CA GLU A 113 7.03 3.16 -3.00
C GLU A 113 7.74 4.53 -2.94
N TRP A 114 7.98 5.01 -1.72
CA TRP A 114 8.51 6.35 -1.43
C TRP A 114 9.76 6.65 -2.27
N PRO A 115 9.72 7.68 -3.14
CA PRO A 115 10.79 7.94 -4.08
C PRO A 115 11.96 8.69 -3.43
N VAL A 116 13.18 8.51 -3.94
CA VAL A 116 14.38 9.22 -3.45
C VAL A 116 14.21 10.74 -3.46
N LYS A 117 13.43 11.30 -4.41
CA LYS A 117 13.14 12.74 -4.47
C LYS A 117 12.37 13.30 -3.26
N GLN A 118 11.74 12.43 -2.48
CA GLN A 118 11.01 12.76 -1.26
C GLN A 118 11.75 12.31 0.02
N ALA A 119 12.93 11.69 -0.10
CA ALA A 119 13.75 11.31 1.04
C ALA A 119 14.60 12.50 1.54
N ASP A 120 15.13 12.38 2.76
CA ASP A 120 16.03 13.36 3.34
C ASP A 120 17.23 13.63 2.42
N ASN A 121 17.71 14.87 2.43
CA ASN A 121 18.92 15.28 1.70
C ASN A 121 18.92 15.02 0.19
N PHE A 122 17.75 14.91 -0.47
CA PHE A 122 17.65 14.57 -1.89
C PHE A 122 18.61 15.33 -2.82
N ARG A 123 18.84 16.64 -2.62
CA ARG A 123 19.79 17.41 -3.45
C ARG A 123 21.21 16.82 -3.44
N GLN A 124 21.65 16.30 -2.31
CA GLN A 124 22.94 15.65 -2.18
C GLN A 124 22.89 14.22 -2.72
N GLU A 125 21.82 13.48 -2.41
CA GLU A 125 21.64 12.10 -2.88
C GLU A 125 21.60 12.03 -4.41
N LYS A 126 20.92 12.98 -5.06
CA LYS A 126 20.86 13.11 -6.51
C LYS A 126 22.24 13.22 -7.14
N LYS A 127 23.10 14.11 -6.61
CA LYS A 127 24.48 14.31 -7.10
C LYS A 127 25.36 13.09 -6.88
N ASN A 128 25.10 12.35 -5.81
CA ASN A 128 25.86 11.17 -5.44
C ASN A 128 25.28 9.88 -6.04
N ALA A 129 24.35 9.95 -6.99
CA ALA A 129 23.61 8.79 -7.48
C ALA A 129 24.25 8.06 -8.66
N ASN A 130 25.43 8.48 -9.12
CA ASN A 130 26.10 7.87 -10.27
C ASN A 130 26.66 6.46 -9.93
N PHE A 131 25.76 5.48 -9.90
CA PHE A 131 26.04 4.08 -9.68
C PHE A 131 25.53 3.28 -10.88
N PRO A 132 26.24 3.29 -12.02
CA PRO A 132 25.80 2.62 -13.25
C PRO A 132 25.87 1.10 -13.17
N GLN A 133 25.98 0.51 -11.99
CA GLN A 133 25.80 -0.92 -11.73
C GLN A 133 24.51 -1.21 -10.94
N ILE A 134 23.81 -0.17 -10.48
CA ILE A 134 22.48 -0.27 -9.90
C ILE A 134 21.46 -0.02 -11.01
N ARG A 135 20.49 -0.92 -11.12
CA ARG A 135 19.38 -0.85 -12.08
C ARG A 135 18.06 -1.01 -11.36
N HIS A 136 17.05 -0.25 -11.77
CA HIS A 136 15.72 -0.29 -11.19
C HIS A 136 14.69 -0.56 -12.27
N PHE A 137 13.80 -1.51 -12.02
CA PHE A 137 12.64 -1.80 -12.86
C PHE A 137 11.39 -1.55 -12.03
N TYR A 138 10.57 -0.59 -12.45
CA TYR A 138 9.28 -0.32 -11.81
C TYR A 138 8.18 -1.16 -12.45
N VAL A 139 7.41 -1.85 -11.62
CA VAL A 139 6.18 -2.54 -12.02
C VAL A 139 5.03 -1.54 -11.87
N GLU A 140 4.38 -1.21 -12.99
CA GLU A 140 3.22 -0.32 -12.98
C GLU A 140 2.09 -0.89 -12.12
N HIS A 141 1.38 0.01 -11.44
CA HIS A 141 0.21 -0.32 -10.64
C HIS A 141 -0.88 -0.95 -11.50
N ASN A 142 -1.24 -2.18 -11.18
CA ASN A 142 -2.33 -2.88 -11.84
C ASN A 142 -2.98 -3.89 -10.89
N VAL A 143 -4.26 -4.16 -11.10
CA VAL A 143 -4.99 -5.22 -10.40
C VAL A 143 -5.80 -6.03 -11.39
N THR A 144 -5.81 -7.34 -11.24
CA THR A 144 -6.56 -8.25 -12.13
C THR A 144 -7.16 -9.41 -11.36
N MET A 145 -8.36 -9.84 -11.77
CA MET A 145 -8.97 -11.07 -11.26
C MET A 145 -8.24 -12.32 -11.78
N ASP A 146 -7.75 -12.26 -13.02
CA ASP A 146 -6.96 -13.33 -13.64
C ASP A 146 -5.46 -13.12 -13.43
N ILE A 147 -4.75 -14.23 -13.20
CA ILE A 147 -3.28 -14.26 -13.13
C ILE A 147 -2.69 -13.81 -14.48
N GLN A 148 -1.89 -12.75 -14.44
CA GLN A 148 -1.15 -12.27 -15.61
C GLN A 148 0.14 -13.09 -15.81
N THR A 149 0.54 -13.27 -17.06
CA THR A 149 1.74 -14.05 -17.43
C THR A 149 2.89 -13.20 -17.99
N ASP A 150 2.64 -11.90 -18.18
CA ASP A 150 3.61 -10.87 -18.61
C ASP A 150 3.20 -9.53 -17.99
N LEU A 151 4.15 -8.60 -17.92
CA LEU A 151 3.85 -7.22 -17.55
C LEU A 151 3.43 -6.43 -18.80
N ALA A 152 2.47 -5.52 -18.65
CA ALA A 152 2.01 -4.66 -19.75
C ALA A 152 3.08 -3.65 -20.20
N SER A 153 3.91 -3.18 -19.28
CA SER A 153 4.91 -2.13 -19.47
C SER A 153 6.04 -2.23 -18.43
N GLY A 154 6.95 -1.25 -18.40
CA GLY A 154 8.08 -1.15 -17.46
C GLY A 154 9.43 -1.25 -18.16
N GLU A 155 10.46 -0.61 -17.65
CA GLU A 155 11.81 -0.63 -18.23
C GLU A 155 12.86 -0.55 -17.12
N TRP A 156 14.05 -1.12 -17.39
CA TRP A 156 15.19 -0.96 -16.49
C TRP A 156 15.82 0.41 -16.67
N LYS A 157 16.01 1.13 -15.57
CA LYS A 157 16.69 2.43 -15.50
C LYS A 157 18.00 2.33 -14.73
N VAL A 158 18.98 3.11 -15.16
CA VAL A 158 20.29 3.24 -14.52
C VAL A 158 20.20 4.18 -13.34
N SER A 159 20.94 3.92 -12.26
CA SER A 159 21.13 4.93 -11.21
C SER A 159 22.09 6.03 -11.67
N ASP A 160 21.55 7.21 -11.90
CA ASP A 160 22.26 8.44 -12.24
C ASP A 160 21.48 9.66 -11.71
N GLU A 161 21.98 10.87 -11.94
CA GLU A 161 21.31 12.10 -11.49
C GLU A 161 19.91 12.29 -12.09
N GLU A 162 19.64 11.75 -13.29
CA GLU A 162 18.37 11.93 -14.00
C GLU A 162 17.28 11.02 -13.42
N ASN A 163 17.61 9.75 -13.20
CA ASN A 163 16.65 8.70 -12.91
C ASN A 163 16.43 8.46 -11.41
N VAL A 164 17.47 8.64 -10.56
CA VAL A 164 17.44 8.24 -9.15
C VAL A 164 16.26 8.82 -8.37
N GLY A 165 15.81 10.03 -8.73
CA GLY A 165 14.71 10.70 -8.05
C GLY A 165 13.40 9.91 -8.06
N ASN A 166 13.21 8.99 -9.01
CA ASN A 166 12.03 8.14 -9.13
C ASN A 166 12.25 6.69 -8.64
N PHE A 167 13.44 6.35 -8.15
CA PHE A 167 13.69 5.02 -7.58
C PHE A 167 13.03 4.92 -6.20
N THR A 168 12.68 3.69 -5.78
CA THR A 168 12.36 3.44 -4.37
C THR A 168 13.52 3.89 -3.50
N ALA A 169 13.27 4.75 -2.52
CA ALA A 169 14.30 5.27 -1.64
C ALA A 169 14.92 4.16 -0.78
N VAL A 170 14.08 3.31 -0.19
CA VAL A 170 14.53 2.17 0.62
C VAL A 170 15.39 1.23 -0.21
N GLY A 171 14.89 0.83 -1.40
CA GLY A 171 15.64 -0.06 -2.29
C GLY A 171 16.94 0.57 -2.81
N PHE A 172 16.95 1.87 -3.13
CA PHE A 172 18.16 2.57 -3.59
C PHE A 172 19.24 2.62 -2.50
N PHE A 173 18.90 3.03 -1.28
CA PHE A 173 19.89 3.11 -0.21
C PHE A 173 20.43 1.73 0.19
N PHE A 174 19.57 0.71 0.21
CA PHE A 174 19.96 -0.69 0.33
C PHE A 174 20.94 -1.12 -0.78
N ALA A 175 20.58 -0.88 -2.05
CA ALA A 175 21.39 -1.27 -3.19
C ALA A 175 22.74 -0.55 -3.23
N ARG A 176 22.77 0.73 -2.87
CA ARG A 176 24.01 1.51 -2.80
C ARG A 176 24.99 0.90 -1.82
N GLU A 177 24.52 0.52 -0.63
CA GLU A 177 25.37 -0.10 0.38
C GLU A 177 25.90 -1.47 -0.09
N LEU A 178 25.02 -2.32 -0.64
CA LEU A 178 25.46 -3.61 -1.20
C LEU A 178 26.47 -3.42 -2.34
N ALA A 179 26.20 -2.51 -3.28
CA ALA A 179 27.10 -2.24 -4.40
C ALA A 179 28.48 -1.80 -3.92
N GLN A 180 28.55 -0.93 -2.90
CA GLN A 180 29.81 -0.45 -2.32
C GLN A 180 30.58 -1.54 -1.57
N LYS A 181 29.87 -2.43 -0.86
CA LYS A 181 30.49 -3.49 -0.04
C LYS A 181 30.87 -4.73 -0.84
N LEU A 182 30.07 -5.08 -1.86
CA LEU A 182 30.23 -6.31 -2.63
C LEU A 182 30.91 -6.07 -3.98
N ASN A 183 30.88 -4.84 -4.50
CA ASN A 183 31.37 -4.48 -5.83
C ASN A 183 30.74 -5.34 -6.96
N VAL A 184 29.41 -5.53 -6.90
CA VAL A 184 28.63 -6.29 -7.88
C VAL A 184 27.44 -5.47 -8.38
N PRO A 185 26.90 -5.76 -9.58
CA PRO A 185 25.66 -5.16 -10.06
C PRO A 185 24.48 -5.50 -9.15
N ILE A 186 23.57 -4.53 -8.95
CA ILE A 186 22.37 -4.70 -8.13
C ILE A 186 21.13 -4.34 -8.97
N GLY A 187 20.21 -5.27 -9.11
CA GLY A 187 18.90 -5.07 -9.72
C GLY A 187 17.81 -4.89 -8.66
N LEU A 188 17.00 -3.85 -8.78
CA LEU A 188 15.83 -3.60 -7.95
C LEU A 188 14.57 -3.83 -8.79
N LEU A 189 13.84 -4.91 -8.51
CA LEU A 189 12.48 -5.10 -9.02
C LEU A 189 11.52 -4.42 -8.05
N HIS A 190 10.93 -3.29 -8.44
CA HIS A 190 10.08 -2.49 -7.57
C HIS A 190 8.61 -2.71 -7.88
N SER A 191 7.93 -3.45 -7.00
CA SER A 191 6.51 -3.82 -7.11
C SER A 191 5.83 -3.52 -5.78
N SER A 192 5.41 -2.27 -5.59
CA SER A 192 4.74 -1.78 -4.38
C SER A 192 3.53 -0.94 -4.74
N TRP A 193 2.57 -0.78 -3.82
CA TRP A 193 1.44 0.13 -4.02
C TRP A 193 0.91 0.70 -2.70
N GLY A 194 0.97 2.02 -2.56
CA GLY A 194 0.44 2.78 -1.42
C GLY A 194 -1.00 2.47 -1.04
N GLY A 195 -1.22 2.18 0.25
CA GLY A 195 -2.54 1.88 0.80
C GLY A 195 -2.98 0.42 0.67
N SER A 196 -2.18 -0.44 0.02
CA SER A 196 -2.50 -1.86 -0.13
C SER A 196 -2.45 -2.63 1.18
N GLN A 197 -3.34 -3.61 1.29
CA GLN A 197 -3.38 -4.60 2.36
C GLN A 197 -2.70 -5.89 1.92
N ILE A 198 -2.11 -6.61 2.87
CA ILE A 198 -1.32 -7.82 2.58
C ILE A 198 -2.09 -8.88 1.79
N GLU A 199 -3.40 -8.98 1.99
CA GLU A 199 -4.25 -9.93 1.28
C GLU A 199 -4.24 -9.71 -0.24
N GLY A 200 -4.03 -8.48 -0.72
CA GLY A 200 -3.85 -8.22 -2.14
C GLY A 200 -2.64 -8.95 -2.75
N TRP A 201 -1.63 -9.25 -1.93
CA TRP A 201 -0.32 -9.79 -2.31
C TRP A 201 -0.18 -11.31 -2.16
N ILE A 202 -1.24 -12.00 -1.71
CA ILE A 202 -1.25 -13.45 -1.49
C ILE A 202 -2.02 -14.13 -2.63
N SER A 203 -1.46 -15.22 -3.18
CA SER A 203 -2.15 -16.04 -4.18
C SER A 203 -3.47 -16.59 -3.64
N LYS A 204 -4.43 -16.83 -4.53
CA LYS A 204 -5.71 -17.43 -4.13
C LYS A 204 -5.50 -18.82 -3.51
N GLU A 205 -4.58 -19.58 -4.09
CA GLU A 205 -4.20 -20.91 -3.66
C GLU A 205 -3.67 -20.90 -2.22
N ALA A 206 -2.78 -19.98 -1.88
CA ALA A 206 -2.28 -19.84 -0.51
C ALA A 206 -3.37 -19.38 0.47
N MET A 207 -4.23 -18.44 0.09
CA MET A 207 -5.36 -18.08 0.95
C MET A 207 -6.28 -19.27 1.28
N GLN A 208 -6.44 -20.21 0.34
CA GLN A 208 -7.28 -21.40 0.55
C GLN A 208 -6.69 -22.41 1.54
N THR A 209 -5.39 -22.32 1.86
CA THR A 209 -4.74 -23.18 2.87
C THR A 209 -4.86 -22.61 4.29
N ASN A 210 -5.20 -21.33 4.43
CA ASN A 210 -5.39 -20.67 5.72
C ASN A 210 -6.88 -20.65 6.11
N ASP A 211 -7.23 -21.22 7.26
CA ASP A 211 -8.63 -21.34 7.71
C ASP A 211 -9.35 -19.99 7.86
N GLU A 212 -8.61 -18.90 8.13
CA GLU A 212 -9.19 -17.59 8.31
C GLU A 212 -9.46 -16.87 6.98
N LEU A 213 -8.58 -17.01 6.00
CA LEU A 213 -8.70 -16.39 4.66
C LEU A 213 -9.46 -17.25 3.65
N LYS A 214 -9.55 -18.57 3.87
CA LYS A 214 -10.23 -19.50 2.97
C LYS A 214 -11.69 -19.14 2.66
N PRO A 215 -12.53 -18.69 3.61
CA PRO A 215 -13.88 -18.24 3.30
C PRO A 215 -13.90 -17.06 2.32
N TYR A 216 -13.01 -16.08 2.52
CA TYR A 216 -12.87 -14.93 1.61
C TYR A 216 -12.41 -15.38 0.22
N ALA A 217 -11.36 -16.19 0.14
CA ALA A 217 -10.82 -16.69 -1.14
C ALA A 217 -11.85 -17.48 -1.96
N ASN A 218 -12.72 -18.24 -1.29
CA ASN A 218 -13.80 -18.97 -1.94
C ASN A 218 -14.96 -18.09 -2.39
N ALA A 219 -15.14 -16.92 -1.75
CA ALA A 219 -16.17 -15.94 -2.09
C ALA A 219 -15.71 -14.89 -3.12
N LEU A 220 -14.41 -14.87 -3.47
CA LEU A 220 -13.86 -13.94 -4.44
C LEU A 220 -14.63 -13.99 -5.77
N PRO A 221 -15.03 -12.83 -6.32
CA PRO A 221 -15.67 -12.76 -7.63
C PRO A 221 -14.70 -13.26 -8.72
N LYS A 222 -15.24 -13.82 -9.80
CA LYS A 222 -14.43 -14.31 -10.93
C LYS A 222 -14.17 -13.24 -11.97
N THR A 223 -15.07 -12.27 -12.08
CA THR A 223 -14.95 -11.16 -13.02
C THR A 223 -15.20 -9.83 -12.32
N TRP A 224 -14.80 -8.73 -12.95
CA TRP A 224 -15.07 -7.39 -12.43
C TRP A 224 -16.57 -7.07 -12.41
N GLU A 225 -17.36 -7.60 -13.33
CA GLU A 225 -18.81 -7.42 -13.32
C GLU A 225 -19.46 -8.08 -12.09
N GLU A 226 -18.99 -9.28 -11.70
CA GLU A 226 -19.44 -9.93 -10.47
C GLU A 226 -19.02 -9.13 -9.23
N ALA A 227 -17.80 -8.60 -9.23
CA ALA A 227 -17.27 -7.77 -8.14
C ALA A 227 -18.07 -6.48 -7.96
N ASP A 228 -18.35 -5.77 -9.06
CA ASP A 228 -19.12 -4.53 -9.07
C ASP A 228 -20.54 -4.76 -8.59
N ALA A 229 -21.19 -5.85 -9.04
CA ALA A 229 -22.52 -6.18 -8.57
C ALA A 229 -22.57 -6.52 -7.07
N GLN A 230 -21.52 -7.16 -6.53
CA GLN A 230 -21.40 -7.41 -5.08
C GLN A 230 -21.19 -6.12 -4.31
N LEU A 231 -20.24 -5.27 -4.74
CA LEU A 231 -19.94 -3.98 -4.13
C LEU A 231 -21.14 -3.05 -4.17
N ASP A 232 -21.92 -3.05 -5.25
CA ASP A 232 -23.14 -2.25 -5.37
C ASP A 232 -24.18 -2.64 -4.33
N ARG A 233 -24.49 -3.95 -4.21
CA ARG A 233 -25.42 -4.45 -3.18
C ARG A 233 -24.95 -4.11 -1.78
N GLN A 234 -23.66 -4.29 -1.49
CA GLN A 234 -23.08 -3.96 -0.20
C GLN A 234 -23.15 -2.46 0.11
N THR A 235 -22.85 -1.61 -0.87
CA THR A 235 -22.92 -0.15 -0.72
C THR A 235 -24.36 0.29 -0.49
N ARG A 236 -25.34 -0.24 -1.23
CA ARG A 236 -26.76 0.03 -0.97
C ARG A 236 -27.18 -0.44 0.42
N LYS A 237 -26.80 -1.65 0.84
CA LYS A 237 -27.07 -2.15 2.19
C LYS A 237 -26.50 -1.22 3.26
N GLN A 238 -25.27 -0.77 3.08
CA GLN A 238 -24.58 0.11 4.02
C GLN A 238 -25.24 1.49 4.10
N LEU A 239 -25.60 2.08 2.96
CA LEU A 239 -26.07 3.46 2.88
C LEU A 239 -27.59 3.60 3.05
N LEU A 240 -28.35 2.59 2.64
CA LEU A 240 -29.82 2.60 2.60
C LEU A 240 -30.45 1.60 3.57
N GLY A 241 -29.66 0.70 4.18
CA GLY A 241 -30.17 -0.40 5.00
C GLY A 241 -30.85 -1.52 4.21
N SER A 242 -30.75 -1.51 2.87
CA SER A 242 -31.39 -2.47 1.97
C SER A 242 -30.53 -2.73 0.74
N GLU A 243 -30.56 -3.96 0.24
CA GLU A 243 -29.90 -4.35 -1.03
C GLU A 243 -30.79 -4.13 -2.26
N ALA A 244 -32.04 -3.69 -2.06
CA ALA A 244 -33.01 -3.50 -3.13
C ALA A 244 -32.57 -2.44 -4.15
N GLU A 245 -32.93 -2.67 -5.42
CA GLU A 245 -32.72 -1.70 -6.50
C GLU A 245 -33.45 -0.38 -6.20
N VAL A 246 -32.80 0.74 -6.49
CA VAL A 246 -33.37 2.08 -6.35
C VAL A 246 -33.87 2.53 -7.72
N THR A 247 -35.10 3.03 -7.80
CA THR A 247 -35.68 3.50 -9.05
C THR A 247 -35.53 5.02 -9.21
N MET A 248 -35.64 5.51 -10.45
CA MET A 248 -35.69 6.96 -10.71
C MET A 248 -36.85 7.67 -9.97
N ALA A 249 -37.95 6.95 -9.70
CA ALA A 249 -39.06 7.49 -8.93
C ALA A 249 -38.73 7.64 -7.44
N ASP A 250 -37.86 6.79 -6.89
CA ASP A 250 -37.38 6.92 -5.52
C ASP A 250 -36.43 8.09 -5.38
N GLU A 251 -35.49 8.26 -6.31
CA GLU A 251 -34.54 9.36 -6.25
C GLU A 251 -35.16 10.73 -6.53
N LYS A 252 -36.25 10.79 -7.32
CA LYS A 252 -37.00 12.03 -7.52
C LYS A 252 -37.51 12.62 -6.19
N LYS A 253 -37.83 11.76 -5.21
CA LYS A 253 -38.27 12.20 -3.87
C LYS A 253 -37.18 12.97 -3.14
N TYR A 254 -35.90 12.70 -3.42
CA TYR A 254 -34.76 13.31 -2.72
C TYR A 254 -34.69 14.83 -2.90
N THR A 255 -35.24 15.34 -3.99
CA THR A 255 -35.28 16.78 -4.30
C THR A 255 -36.60 17.45 -3.89
N GLU A 256 -37.53 16.75 -3.23
CA GLU A 256 -38.80 17.33 -2.78
C GLU A 256 -38.64 18.09 -1.45
N ALA A 257 -39.46 19.13 -1.25
CA ALA A 257 -39.34 20.05 -0.10
C ALA A 257 -39.34 19.36 1.29
N GLY A 258 -40.08 18.25 1.41
CA GLY A 258 -40.29 17.53 2.65
C GLY A 258 -39.32 16.36 2.91
N TYR A 259 -38.44 16.02 1.97
CA TYR A 259 -37.64 14.79 2.09
C TYR A 259 -36.59 14.84 3.21
N ASP A 260 -36.58 13.82 4.06
CA ASP A 260 -35.64 13.69 5.17
C ASP A 260 -34.36 12.97 4.75
N PHE A 261 -33.30 13.75 4.52
CA PHE A 261 -31.96 13.25 4.19
C PHE A 261 -31.11 12.91 5.43
N SER A 262 -31.65 12.98 6.65
CA SER A 262 -30.87 12.67 7.87
C SER A 262 -30.37 11.22 7.94
N LYS A 263 -31.02 10.32 7.18
CA LYS A 263 -30.64 8.91 7.04
C LYS A 263 -29.53 8.68 6.02
N TRP A 264 -29.19 9.67 5.22
CA TRP A 264 -28.06 9.58 4.31
C TRP A 264 -26.75 9.57 5.07
N ARG A 265 -25.66 9.29 4.36
CA ARG A 265 -24.35 9.23 4.98
C ARG A 265 -23.90 10.60 5.47
N SER A 266 -23.76 10.76 6.78
CA SER A 266 -23.16 11.96 7.36
C SER A 266 -21.67 12.03 7.00
N ALA A 267 -21.26 13.16 6.44
CA ALA A 267 -19.90 13.41 5.97
C ALA A 267 -19.17 14.48 6.79
N GLY A 268 -19.87 15.21 7.65
CA GLY A 268 -19.36 16.45 8.23
C GLY A 268 -19.08 17.47 7.12
N SER A 269 -17.84 17.58 6.67
CA SER A 269 -17.48 18.49 5.56
C SER A 269 -17.78 17.90 4.19
N PRO A 270 -18.14 18.70 3.15
CA PRO A 270 -18.29 18.18 1.79
C PRO A 270 -16.94 18.12 1.05
N LEU A 271 -15.87 18.67 1.65
CA LEU A 271 -14.54 18.76 1.04
C LEU A 271 -13.86 17.40 0.94
N GLY A 272 -13.16 17.18 -0.16
CA GLY A 272 -12.50 15.92 -0.49
C GLY A 272 -13.40 14.94 -1.22
N GLN A 273 -12.78 13.85 -1.63
CA GLN A 273 -13.42 12.76 -2.36
C GLN A 273 -14.41 11.98 -1.46
N TRP A 274 -15.51 11.49 -2.05
CA TRP A 274 -16.50 10.68 -1.36
C TRP A 274 -15.97 9.31 -0.92
N ASP A 275 -14.94 8.79 -1.60
CA ASP A 275 -14.20 7.59 -1.19
C ASP A 275 -13.71 7.71 0.27
N TRP A 276 -13.10 8.84 0.65
CA TRP A 276 -12.64 9.09 2.03
C TRP A 276 -13.76 9.37 3.02
N LYS A 277 -14.97 9.56 2.51
CA LYS A 277 -16.19 9.69 3.31
C LYS A 277 -16.89 8.35 3.44
N GLY A 278 -16.33 7.28 2.89
CA GLY A 278 -16.75 5.88 2.92
C GLY A 278 -17.86 5.51 1.94
N ILE A 279 -17.96 6.26 0.84
CA ILE A 279 -18.64 5.81 -0.38
C ILE A 279 -17.54 5.38 -1.34
N TRP A 280 -17.02 4.17 -1.11
CA TRP A 280 -15.78 3.71 -1.72
C TRP A 280 -15.97 3.34 -3.20
N MET A 281 -15.04 3.75 -4.07
CA MET A 281 -14.97 3.43 -5.51
C MET A 281 -16.13 3.89 -6.41
N PHE A 282 -17.23 4.39 -5.86
CA PHE A 282 -18.40 4.76 -6.66
C PHE A 282 -18.06 5.87 -7.67
N ARG A 283 -18.42 5.66 -8.95
CA ARG A 283 -18.27 6.64 -10.03
C ARG A 283 -19.61 6.80 -10.74
N GLY A 284 -20.15 8.00 -10.68
CA GLY A 284 -21.46 8.28 -11.23
C GLY A 284 -21.99 9.60 -10.70
N LYS A 285 -23.32 9.68 -10.65
CA LYS A 285 -24.06 10.82 -10.11
C LYS A 285 -24.39 10.62 -8.64
N GLY A 286 -24.75 11.70 -7.97
CA GLY A 286 -25.15 11.60 -6.56
C GLY A 286 -25.76 12.88 -6.03
N PHE A 287 -26.16 12.83 -4.77
CA PHE A 287 -26.85 13.88 -4.05
C PHE A 287 -26.06 14.27 -2.82
N MET A 288 -25.98 15.57 -2.58
CA MET A 288 -25.46 16.14 -1.34
C MET A 288 -26.49 17.07 -0.74
N ALA A 289 -26.71 16.98 0.56
CA ALA A 289 -27.76 17.73 1.24
C ALA A 289 -27.32 18.32 2.57
N LYS A 290 -27.96 19.43 2.95
CA LYS A 290 -27.76 20.12 4.23
C LYS A 290 -29.00 20.96 4.59
N THR A 291 -29.24 21.13 5.89
CA THR A 291 -30.05 22.22 6.42
C THR A 291 -29.18 23.44 6.73
N ILE A 292 -29.56 24.61 6.23
CA ILE A 292 -28.88 25.89 6.41
C ILE A 292 -29.83 26.85 7.13
N ASP A 293 -29.44 27.39 8.26
CA ASP A 293 -30.18 28.47 8.92
C ASP A 293 -29.83 29.82 8.29
N ILE A 294 -30.83 30.47 7.69
CA ILE A 294 -30.69 31.77 7.03
C ILE A 294 -31.24 32.87 7.95
N PRO A 295 -30.41 33.86 8.33
CA PRO A 295 -30.85 35.04 9.05
C PRO A 295 -31.99 35.80 8.36
N GLU A 296 -32.90 36.37 9.15
CA GLU A 296 -34.08 37.09 8.64
C GLU A 296 -33.70 38.29 7.75
N ASP A 297 -32.59 38.96 8.06
CA ASP A 297 -32.09 40.10 7.28
C ASP A 297 -31.56 39.70 5.89
N MET A 298 -31.24 38.43 5.65
CA MET A 298 -30.85 37.92 4.32
C MET A 298 -32.05 37.64 3.41
N VAL A 299 -33.26 37.50 3.95
CA VAL A 299 -34.47 37.16 3.18
C VAL A 299 -34.85 38.32 2.26
N GLY A 300 -35.22 38.01 1.01
CA GLY A 300 -35.57 39.03 0.01
C GLY A 300 -34.36 39.72 -0.63
N GLN A 301 -33.13 39.31 -0.31
CA GLN A 301 -31.91 39.76 -0.97
C GLN A 301 -31.37 38.71 -1.93
N SER A 302 -30.79 39.15 -3.05
CA SER A 302 -29.94 38.26 -3.86
C SER A 302 -28.76 37.77 -3.03
N THR A 303 -28.46 36.48 -3.13
CA THR A 303 -27.37 35.84 -2.37
C THR A 303 -26.37 35.18 -3.31
N THR A 304 -25.18 34.89 -2.81
CA THR A 304 -24.19 34.05 -3.47
C THR A 304 -24.01 32.77 -2.68
N LEU A 305 -24.23 31.62 -3.32
CA LEU A 305 -23.86 30.32 -2.81
C LEU A 305 -22.43 30.01 -3.28
N GLY A 306 -21.49 30.03 -2.35
CA GLY A 306 -20.12 29.56 -2.51
C GLY A 306 -20.06 28.06 -2.32
N LEU A 307 -19.55 27.37 -3.33
CA LEU A 307 -19.15 25.96 -3.27
C LEU A 307 -17.70 25.87 -3.74
N GLY A 308 -16.97 24.89 -3.22
CA GLY A 308 -15.64 24.58 -3.73
C GLY A 308 -15.67 24.16 -5.21
N ILE A 309 -14.51 23.78 -5.70
CA ILE A 309 -14.29 23.30 -7.06
C ILE A 309 -14.91 21.92 -7.23
N GLN A 310 -15.77 21.81 -8.23
CA GLN A 310 -16.34 20.57 -8.74
C GLN A 310 -16.59 20.78 -10.23
N ASP A 311 -16.33 19.81 -11.09
CA ASP A 311 -16.26 20.01 -12.55
C ASP A 311 -17.41 19.30 -13.31
N SER A 312 -18.50 18.94 -12.63
CA SER A 312 -19.67 18.31 -13.26
C SER A 312 -20.84 19.29 -13.49
N PHE A 313 -21.82 18.87 -14.29
CA PHE A 313 -23.14 19.50 -14.30
C PHE A 313 -23.85 19.35 -12.95
N ASN A 314 -24.52 20.37 -12.45
CA ASN A 314 -25.22 20.33 -11.16
C ASN A 314 -26.64 20.86 -11.26
N GLU A 315 -27.53 20.29 -10.47
CA GLU A 315 -28.86 20.82 -10.19
C GLU A 315 -28.95 21.14 -8.70
N MET A 316 -29.48 22.31 -8.34
CA MET A 316 -29.56 22.76 -6.95
C MET A 316 -30.99 23.10 -6.60
N TYR A 317 -31.47 22.51 -5.51
CA TYR A 317 -32.82 22.65 -5.01
C TYR A 317 -32.77 23.28 -3.63
N ILE A 318 -33.52 24.37 -3.45
CA ILE A 318 -33.73 24.98 -2.14
C ILE A 318 -35.19 24.78 -1.77
N ASN A 319 -35.45 24.10 -0.64
CA ASN A 319 -36.79 23.74 -0.18
C ASN A 319 -37.64 23.10 -1.30
N GLY A 320 -37.01 22.27 -2.14
CA GLY A 320 -37.62 21.58 -3.27
C GLY A 320 -37.83 22.39 -4.56
N LYS A 321 -37.51 23.68 -4.56
CA LYS A 321 -37.52 24.52 -5.77
C LYS A 321 -36.15 24.45 -6.45
N LEU A 322 -36.11 24.10 -7.74
CA LEU A 322 -34.89 24.19 -8.55
C LEU A 322 -34.49 25.66 -8.69
N VAL A 323 -33.29 26.02 -8.23
CA VAL A 323 -32.76 27.39 -8.26
C VAL A 323 -31.57 27.55 -9.20
N TYR A 324 -30.91 26.45 -9.56
CA TYR A 324 -29.77 26.45 -10.48
C TYR A 324 -29.65 25.12 -11.20
N ALA A 325 -29.32 25.15 -12.49
CA ALA A 325 -28.94 23.99 -13.29
C ALA A 325 -27.83 24.39 -14.26
N GLY A 326 -26.65 23.78 -14.18
CA GLY A 326 -25.53 24.17 -15.03
C GLY A 326 -24.17 23.63 -14.61
N MET A 327 -23.14 24.02 -15.37
CA MET A 327 -21.74 23.70 -15.10
C MET A 327 -20.94 25.00 -14.89
N MET A 328 -19.98 24.99 -13.96
CA MET A 328 -19.06 26.09 -13.70
C MET A 328 -17.63 25.55 -13.55
N GLN A 329 -16.65 26.28 -14.08
CA GLN A 329 -15.22 26.01 -13.89
C GLN A 329 -14.67 26.81 -12.70
N GLY A 330 -13.72 26.23 -11.96
CA GLY A 330 -13.10 26.87 -10.79
C GLY A 330 -13.99 26.88 -9.54
N VAL A 331 -13.68 27.76 -8.58
CA VAL A 331 -14.45 27.92 -7.34
C VAL A 331 -15.84 28.45 -7.68
N ARG A 332 -16.88 27.75 -7.25
CA ARG A 332 -18.26 28.03 -7.68
C ARG A 332 -18.87 29.11 -6.82
N LYS A 333 -19.28 30.20 -7.47
CA LYS A 333 -20.03 31.29 -6.83
C LYS A 333 -21.31 31.50 -7.63
N ILE A 334 -22.40 30.95 -7.11
CA ILE A 334 -23.69 30.90 -7.81
C ILE A 334 -24.57 32.02 -7.26
N ALA A 335 -24.97 32.94 -8.14
CA ALA A 335 -25.93 33.97 -7.79
C ALA A 335 -27.33 33.35 -7.69
N LEU A 336 -27.99 33.56 -6.55
CA LEU A 336 -29.33 33.07 -6.27
C LEU A 336 -30.30 34.25 -6.14
N PRO A 337 -31.56 34.10 -6.62
CA PRO A 337 -32.55 35.16 -6.57
C PRO A 337 -33.00 35.47 -5.13
N ALA A 338 -33.63 36.64 -4.96
CA ALA A 338 -34.10 37.15 -3.68
C ALA A 338 -35.11 36.25 -2.96
N ASP A 339 -35.84 35.43 -3.71
CA ASP A 339 -36.87 34.52 -3.21
C ASP A 339 -36.35 33.08 -3.01
N ALA A 340 -35.02 32.88 -3.04
CA ALA A 340 -34.42 31.55 -2.88
C ALA A 340 -34.55 31.00 -1.46
N TRP A 341 -34.50 31.85 -0.44
CA TRP A 341 -34.44 31.46 0.97
C TRP A 341 -35.63 31.99 1.78
N LYS A 342 -36.02 31.26 2.82
CA LYS A 342 -36.88 31.75 3.91
C LYS A 342 -36.07 31.99 5.18
N ALA A 343 -36.61 32.74 6.14
CA ALA A 343 -35.95 32.90 7.44
C ALA A 343 -35.86 31.54 8.19
N GLY A 344 -34.76 31.33 8.90
CA GLY A 344 -34.47 30.10 9.63
C GLY A 344 -34.06 28.93 8.72
N ALA A 345 -34.47 27.72 9.08
CA ALA A 345 -34.00 26.49 8.44
C ALA A 345 -34.45 26.35 6.97
N ASN A 346 -33.49 26.19 6.07
CA ASN A 346 -33.68 25.90 4.65
C ASN A 346 -32.99 24.59 4.29
N ARG A 347 -33.59 23.82 3.38
CA ARG A 347 -32.97 22.60 2.86
C ARG A 347 -32.32 22.89 1.52
N LEU A 348 -31.02 22.64 1.42
CA LEU A 348 -30.27 22.66 0.18
C LEU A 348 -29.96 21.21 -0.23
N VAL A 349 -30.37 20.83 -1.44
CA VAL A 349 -30.01 19.57 -2.08
C VAL A 349 -29.31 19.88 -3.40
N ILE A 350 -28.14 19.30 -3.60
CA ILE A 350 -27.33 19.44 -4.81
C ILE A 350 -27.23 18.05 -5.45
N LYS A 351 -27.68 17.94 -6.69
CA LYS A 351 -27.46 16.76 -7.52
C LYS A 351 -26.24 16.98 -8.40
N PHE A 352 -25.25 16.11 -8.26
CA PHE A 352 -24.03 16.10 -9.06
C PHE A 352 -24.18 15.25 -10.32
N GLY A 353 -23.59 15.72 -11.41
CA GLY A 353 -23.29 14.95 -12.60
C GLY A 353 -21.98 14.16 -12.45
N ASN A 354 -21.58 13.49 -13.53
CA ASN A 354 -20.28 12.84 -13.59
C ASN A 354 -19.16 13.88 -13.66
N MET A 355 -18.05 13.62 -12.96
CA MET A 355 -16.84 14.43 -13.06
C MET A 355 -16.25 14.35 -14.47
N ILE A 356 -15.65 15.44 -14.94
CA ILE A 356 -15.24 15.59 -16.35
C ILE A 356 -13.72 15.52 -16.51
N GLU A 357 -12.96 16.35 -15.81
CA GLU A 357 -11.50 16.43 -15.92
C GLU A 357 -10.81 15.27 -15.22
N HIS A 358 -11.35 14.83 -14.07
CA HIS A 358 -10.81 13.71 -13.31
C HIS A 358 -11.88 12.63 -13.04
N PRO A 359 -12.29 11.86 -14.06
CA PRO A 359 -13.28 10.79 -13.88
C PRO A 359 -12.88 9.77 -12.80
N TRP A 360 -11.57 9.53 -12.64
CA TRP A 360 -11.00 8.62 -11.63
C TRP A 360 -11.16 9.15 -10.19
N TYR A 361 -11.29 10.47 -9.99
CA TYR A 361 -11.46 11.10 -8.68
C TYR A 361 -12.88 10.92 -8.13
N GLY A 362 -13.88 10.54 -8.95
CA GLY A 362 -15.25 10.35 -8.47
C GLY A 362 -15.86 11.60 -7.82
N LEU A 363 -16.98 11.43 -7.11
CA LEU A 363 -17.70 12.56 -6.51
C LEU A 363 -16.91 13.21 -5.36
N GLY A 364 -16.97 14.54 -5.26
CA GLY A 364 -16.28 15.30 -4.22
C GLY A 364 -16.25 16.80 -4.50
N VAL A 365 -15.82 17.57 -3.50
CA VAL A 365 -15.65 19.03 -3.62
C VAL A 365 -14.22 19.38 -3.21
N ASN A 366 -13.46 20.05 -4.07
CA ASN A 366 -12.10 20.52 -3.75
C ASN A 366 -12.13 21.98 -3.29
N GLY A 367 -11.28 22.35 -2.34
CA GLY A 367 -11.20 23.73 -1.85
C GLY A 367 -10.97 23.78 -0.34
N THR A 368 -11.24 24.94 0.23
CA THR A 368 -11.07 25.23 1.65
C THR A 368 -12.42 25.46 2.33
N PRO A 369 -12.51 25.40 3.67
CA PRO A 369 -13.74 25.77 4.38
C PRO A 369 -14.27 27.17 4.04
N ASP A 370 -13.39 28.11 3.64
CA ASP A 370 -13.76 29.48 3.29
C ASP A 370 -14.50 29.60 1.94
N ASP A 371 -14.38 28.59 1.08
CA ASP A 371 -15.07 28.49 -0.20
C ASP A 371 -16.54 28.04 -0.04
N LEU A 372 -16.93 27.59 1.16
CA LEU A 372 -18.24 27.02 1.46
C LEU A 372 -19.10 27.99 2.28
N PHE A 373 -19.95 28.76 1.59
CA PHE A 373 -20.78 29.77 2.26
C PHE A 373 -22.08 30.13 1.52
N VAL A 374 -22.99 30.80 2.24
CA VAL A 374 -24.05 31.63 1.64
C VAL A 374 -23.81 33.07 2.09
N SER A 375 -23.76 34.02 1.16
CA SER A 375 -23.56 35.44 1.50
C SER A 375 -24.56 36.36 0.83
N SER A 376 -25.02 37.39 1.55
CA SER A 376 -25.74 38.55 1.04
C SER A 376 -24.85 39.81 1.19
N LYS A 377 -25.44 41.00 1.05
CA LYS A 377 -24.77 42.25 1.43
C LYS A 377 -24.66 42.45 2.95
N THR A 378 -25.48 41.76 3.73
CA THR A 378 -25.63 41.99 5.18
C THR A 378 -24.97 40.92 6.03
N ALA A 379 -24.88 39.68 5.54
CA ALA A 379 -24.32 38.56 6.30
C ALA A 379 -23.63 37.51 5.41
N LYS A 380 -22.79 36.68 6.04
CA LYS A 380 -22.16 35.50 5.46
C LYS A 380 -22.31 34.33 6.43
N VAL A 381 -22.93 33.25 5.97
CA VAL A 381 -23.15 32.01 6.72
C VAL A 381 -22.20 30.94 6.18
N SER A 382 -21.42 30.30 7.08
CA SER A 382 -20.59 29.16 6.69
C SER A 382 -21.46 27.91 6.49
N ILE A 383 -21.13 27.10 5.49
CA ILE A 383 -21.76 25.80 5.26
C ILE A 383 -20.70 24.69 5.21
N ALA A 384 -19.62 24.80 5.99
CA ALA A 384 -18.47 23.90 5.88
C ALA A 384 -18.59 22.54 6.58
N SER A 385 -19.49 22.39 7.57
CA SER A 385 -19.75 21.16 8.37
C SER A 385 -21.09 20.51 7.99
N ASP A 386 -21.55 19.43 8.65
CA ASP A 386 -22.93 18.86 8.64
C ASP A 386 -23.56 18.47 7.30
N TRP A 387 -22.79 17.98 6.32
CA TRP A 387 -23.30 17.50 5.03
C TRP A 387 -23.68 16.03 5.05
N TYR A 388 -24.64 15.71 4.21
CA TYR A 388 -25.14 14.36 3.97
C TYR A 388 -24.95 13.98 2.51
N LEU A 389 -24.53 12.74 2.24
CA LEU A 389 -24.19 12.25 0.90
C LEU A 389 -24.98 10.99 0.56
N LEU A 390 -25.41 10.88 -0.69
CA LEU A 390 -26.01 9.67 -1.22
C LEU A 390 -25.69 9.49 -2.72
N PRO A 391 -25.10 8.36 -3.14
CA PRO A 391 -24.94 8.04 -4.56
C PRO A 391 -26.29 7.88 -5.26
N SER A 392 -26.32 8.16 -6.56
CA SER A 392 -27.46 7.80 -7.39
C SER A 392 -27.28 6.35 -7.87
N PHE A 393 -28.09 5.45 -7.36
CA PHE A 393 -28.10 4.04 -7.75
C PHE A 393 -29.07 3.77 -8.90
N ALA A 394 -30.04 4.66 -9.14
CA ALA A 394 -31.00 4.54 -10.24
C ALA A 394 -30.40 4.96 -11.60
N GLU A 395 -29.32 5.72 -11.59
CA GLU A 395 -28.62 6.18 -12.79
C GLU A 395 -27.37 5.33 -13.10
N PRO A 396 -26.88 5.32 -14.35
CA PRO A 396 -25.67 4.60 -14.71
C PRO A 396 -24.47 5.02 -13.86
N HIS A 397 -23.77 4.03 -13.31
CA HIS A 397 -22.60 4.20 -12.49
C HIS A 397 -21.64 3.02 -12.70
N THR A 398 -20.40 3.20 -12.29
CA THR A 398 -19.35 2.18 -12.28
C THR A 398 -18.60 2.24 -10.96
N TYR A 399 -17.73 1.25 -10.74
CA TYR A 399 -16.79 1.25 -9.63
C TYR A 399 -15.37 1.36 -10.19
N ASN A 400 -14.53 2.18 -9.55
CA ASN A 400 -13.14 2.28 -9.93
C ASN A 400 -12.38 1.04 -9.46
N HIS A 401 -11.92 0.21 -10.39
CA HIS A 401 -11.13 -1.00 -10.10
C HIS A 401 -9.69 -0.73 -9.68
N SER A 402 -9.28 0.53 -9.46
CA SER A 402 -7.93 0.84 -8.96
C SER A 402 -7.71 0.51 -7.47
N CYS A 403 -8.61 -0.25 -6.84
CA CYS A 403 -8.50 -0.56 -5.42
C CYS A 403 -7.53 -1.72 -5.19
N ASN A 404 -6.39 -1.38 -4.64
CA ASN A 404 -5.36 -2.30 -4.18
C ASN A 404 -5.69 -2.97 -2.82
N ASN A 405 -6.98 -3.09 -2.46
CA ASN A 405 -7.46 -3.76 -1.25
C ASN A 405 -8.46 -4.90 -1.54
N VAL A 406 -8.51 -5.39 -2.78
CA VAL A 406 -9.19 -6.65 -3.12
C VAL A 406 -8.15 -7.77 -3.06
N GLY A 407 -8.44 -8.83 -2.31
CA GLY A 407 -7.49 -9.93 -2.11
C GLY A 407 -7.06 -10.58 -3.43
N THR A 408 -5.81 -11.05 -3.49
CA THR A 408 -5.17 -11.68 -4.66
C THR A 408 -4.93 -10.79 -5.87
N THR A 409 -5.70 -9.71 -6.07
CA THR A 409 -5.68 -8.98 -7.34
C THR A 409 -4.35 -8.28 -7.67
N ILE A 410 -3.59 -7.85 -6.65
CA ILE A 410 -2.25 -7.30 -6.83
C ILE A 410 -1.26 -8.43 -7.15
N TYR A 411 -1.31 -9.54 -6.41
CA TYR A 411 -0.47 -10.70 -6.68
C TYR A 411 -0.58 -11.12 -8.15
N ASN A 412 -1.81 -11.28 -8.64
CA ASN A 412 -2.09 -11.68 -10.01
C ASN A 412 -1.46 -10.77 -11.07
N ALA A 413 -1.42 -9.47 -10.82
CA ALA A 413 -1.03 -8.47 -11.81
C ALA A 413 0.43 -8.01 -11.67
N MET A 414 0.98 -8.02 -10.46
CA MET A 414 2.24 -7.35 -10.14
C MET A 414 3.31 -8.29 -9.55
N ILE A 415 2.95 -9.50 -9.11
CA ILE A 415 3.89 -10.51 -8.57
C ILE A 415 3.96 -11.73 -9.48
N ALA A 416 2.81 -12.31 -9.86
CA ALA A 416 2.75 -13.50 -10.71
C ALA A 416 3.50 -13.36 -12.05
N PRO A 417 3.46 -12.21 -12.76
CA PRO A 417 4.25 -12.02 -13.98
C PRO A 417 5.76 -11.99 -13.77
N LEU A 418 6.21 -11.80 -12.52
CA LEU A 418 7.63 -11.81 -12.17
C LEU A 418 8.15 -13.24 -12.01
N ILE A 419 7.29 -14.24 -11.86
CA ILE A 419 7.67 -15.62 -11.66
C ILE A 419 7.95 -16.27 -13.04
N PRO A 420 9.10 -16.96 -13.24
CA PRO A 420 10.11 -17.36 -12.26
C PRO A 420 11.42 -16.55 -12.34
N PHE A 421 11.39 -15.23 -12.55
CA PHE A 421 12.59 -14.39 -12.62
C PHE A 421 13.44 -14.58 -11.36
N GLY A 422 14.74 -14.88 -11.53
CA GLY A 422 15.63 -15.16 -10.42
C GLY A 422 15.83 -13.95 -9.52
N ILE A 423 15.70 -14.14 -8.20
CA ILE A 423 15.95 -13.13 -7.17
C ILE A 423 16.86 -13.70 -6.07
N ARG A 424 17.62 -12.84 -5.40
CA ARG A 424 18.36 -13.18 -4.17
C ARG A 424 17.42 -13.20 -2.97
N GLY A 425 16.51 -12.23 -2.92
CA GLY A 425 15.56 -12.04 -1.83
C GLY A 425 14.55 -10.93 -2.09
N ALA A 426 13.68 -10.71 -1.11
CA ALA A 426 12.67 -9.66 -1.11
C ALA A 426 12.90 -8.67 0.06
N LEU A 427 12.61 -7.41 -0.21
CA LEU A 427 12.49 -6.32 0.76
C LEU A 427 11.01 -5.95 0.87
N TRP A 428 10.46 -5.93 2.08
CA TRP A 428 9.05 -5.70 2.32
C TRP A 428 8.82 -4.55 3.30
N TYR A 429 8.07 -3.52 2.89
CA TYR A 429 7.65 -2.45 3.78
C TYR A 429 6.15 -2.21 3.64
N GLN A 430 5.41 -2.88 4.53
CA GLN A 430 3.95 -2.79 4.60
C GLN A 430 3.47 -3.17 6.00
N GLY A 431 2.28 -2.69 6.31
CA GLY A 431 1.52 -3.10 7.48
C GLY A 431 0.50 -2.05 7.91
N GLU A 432 0.69 -0.80 7.52
CA GLU A 432 -0.09 0.35 7.96
C GLU A 432 -1.59 0.15 7.67
N SER A 433 -1.94 -0.33 6.47
CA SER A 433 -3.33 -0.64 6.11
C SER A 433 -3.91 -1.86 6.82
N ASN A 434 -3.10 -2.65 7.52
CA ASN A 434 -3.48 -3.82 8.31
C ASN A 434 -3.42 -3.55 9.82
N ALA A 435 -2.98 -2.37 10.29
CA ALA A 435 -2.78 -2.10 11.72
C ALA A 435 -4.05 -2.32 12.56
N GLY A 436 -5.23 -2.05 12.01
CA GLY A 436 -6.52 -2.34 12.67
C GLY A 436 -6.85 -3.83 12.83
N ARG A 437 -6.06 -4.72 12.21
CA ARG A 437 -6.20 -6.19 12.18
C ARG A 437 -4.88 -6.89 12.51
N ALA A 438 -4.05 -6.27 13.34
CA ALA A 438 -2.69 -6.74 13.61
C ALA A 438 -2.60 -8.19 14.10
N TYR A 439 -3.57 -8.65 14.90
CA TYR A 439 -3.62 -10.04 15.34
C TYR A 439 -3.77 -11.03 14.17
N GLN A 440 -4.62 -10.73 13.18
CA GLN A 440 -4.75 -11.54 11.96
C GLN A 440 -3.47 -11.48 11.11
N TYR A 441 -2.75 -10.35 11.12
CA TYR A 441 -1.48 -10.18 10.40
C TYR A 441 -0.41 -11.20 10.81
N ARG A 442 -0.48 -11.72 12.05
CA ARG A 442 0.38 -12.82 12.53
C ARG A 442 0.23 -14.10 11.70
N GLN A 443 -0.88 -14.27 10.98
CA GLN A 443 -1.12 -15.39 10.07
C GLN A 443 -0.88 -15.01 8.62
N SER A 444 -1.41 -13.86 8.17
CA SER A 444 -1.35 -13.49 6.74
C SER A 444 0.06 -13.11 6.29
N PHE A 445 0.91 -12.57 7.17
CA PHE A 445 2.28 -12.20 6.80
C PHE A 445 3.21 -13.40 6.59
N PRO A 446 3.31 -14.35 7.53
CA PRO A 446 4.02 -15.60 7.28
C PRO A 446 3.48 -16.36 6.07
N LEU A 447 2.15 -16.40 5.88
CA LEU A 447 1.52 -17.04 4.73
C LEU A 447 1.99 -16.43 3.40
N MET A 448 2.09 -15.11 3.31
CA MET A 448 2.57 -14.44 2.10
C MET A 448 4.03 -14.76 1.79
N ILE A 449 4.89 -14.80 2.81
CA ILE A 449 6.30 -15.16 2.66
C ILE A 449 6.44 -16.59 2.12
N ASP A 450 5.72 -17.53 2.73
CA ASP A 450 5.75 -18.95 2.33
C ASP A 450 5.14 -19.16 0.94
N ASP A 451 4.04 -18.46 0.62
CA ASP A 451 3.44 -18.46 -0.72
C ASP A 451 4.47 -18.01 -1.76
N TRP A 452 5.09 -16.84 -1.60
CA TRP A 452 6.05 -16.37 -2.61
C TRP A 452 7.23 -17.32 -2.78
N ARG A 453 7.78 -17.87 -1.70
CA ARG A 453 8.85 -18.89 -1.79
C ARG A 453 8.38 -20.13 -2.55
N GLN A 454 7.17 -20.60 -2.29
CA GLN A 454 6.57 -21.72 -2.99
C GLN A 454 6.37 -21.43 -4.48
N GLN A 455 5.86 -20.25 -4.84
CA GLN A 455 5.57 -19.87 -6.22
C GLN A 455 6.86 -19.70 -7.05
N TRP A 456 7.94 -19.24 -6.43
CA TRP A 456 9.27 -19.18 -7.05
C TRP A 456 10.02 -20.52 -7.05
N ASP A 457 9.59 -21.50 -6.27
CA ASP A 457 10.34 -22.72 -5.97
C ASP A 457 11.76 -22.41 -5.43
N ASP A 458 11.84 -21.45 -4.51
CA ASP A 458 13.09 -20.96 -3.92
C ASP A 458 12.89 -20.44 -2.50
N ASP A 459 13.74 -20.87 -1.57
CA ASP A 459 13.75 -20.39 -0.18
C ASP A 459 14.67 -19.17 -0.07
N PHE A 460 14.31 -18.10 -0.77
CA PHE A 460 15.06 -16.85 -0.79
C PHE A 460 14.89 -16.04 0.51
N SER A 461 15.84 -15.14 0.77
CA SER A 461 15.84 -14.30 1.97
C SER A 461 14.74 -13.24 1.93
N PHE A 462 14.06 -13.01 3.05
CA PHE A 462 12.95 -12.06 3.15
C PHE A 462 13.20 -11.05 4.27
N TYR A 463 13.50 -9.81 3.90
CA TYR A 463 13.79 -8.74 4.86
C TYR A 463 12.68 -7.72 4.88
N PHE A 464 12.24 -7.33 6.06
CA PHE A 464 11.11 -6.42 6.19
C PHE A 464 11.35 -5.31 7.18
N VAL A 465 10.58 -4.23 7.02
CA VAL A 465 10.67 -3.05 7.87
C VAL A 465 9.55 -3.09 8.90
N GLN A 466 9.92 -3.06 10.18
CA GLN A 466 8.97 -2.87 11.26
C GLN A 466 8.31 -1.51 11.10
N LEU A 467 7.00 -1.39 11.34
CA LEU A 467 6.32 -0.09 11.22
C LEU A 467 6.98 0.96 12.09
N SER A 468 7.19 2.13 11.49
CA SER A 468 7.83 3.27 12.14
C SER A 468 6.86 3.96 13.11
N SER A 469 7.31 4.98 13.84
CA SER A 469 6.45 5.74 14.77
C SER A 469 5.47 6.63 14.00
N TYR A 470 4.17 6.48 14.28
CA TYR A 470 3.09 7.29 13.71
C TYR A 470 1.87 7.24 14.64
N GLY A 471 1.21 8.37 14.86
CA GLY A 471 0.00 8.44 15.69
C GLY A 471 0.27 8.92 17.12
N GLY A 472 -0.56 8.46 18.06
CA GLY A 472 -0.52 8.90 19.45
C GLY A 472 0.60 8.26 20.27
N TYR A 473 0.99 8.93 21.35
CA TYR A 473 1.81 8.35 22.41
C TYR A 473 0.92 7.99 23.61
N GLN A 474 0.38 6.77 23.59
CA GLN A 474 -0.48 6.22 24.65
C GLN A 474 0.23 5.15 25.47
N ASN A 475 -0.23 4.94 26.71
CA ASN A 475 0.24 3.87 27.57
C ASN A 475 -0.43 2.52 27.24
N SER A 476 0.14 1.43 27.77
CA SER A 476 -0.31 0.05 27.50
C SER A 476 -1.74 -0.25 27.95
N ASN A 477 -2.31 0.53 28.87
CA ASN A 477 -3.70 0.35 29.33
C ASN A 477 -4.74 0.67 28.23
N ASN A 478 -4.37 1.48 27.24
CA ASN A 478 -5.26 1.83 26.12
C ASN A 478 -5.12 0.90 24.90
N GLY A 479 -4.10 0.04 24.91
CA GLY A 479 -3.68 -0.77 23.78
C GLY A 479 -3.10 0.05 22.61
N SER A 480 -2.55 -0.64 21.62
CA SER A 480 -1.96 -0.02 20.43
C SER A 480 -2.10 -0.97 19.25
N ASN A 481 -2.91 -0.58 18.27
CA ASN A 481 -3.04 -1.30 17.00
C ASN A 481 -1.68 -1.40 16.29
N TRP A 482 -0.88 -0.33 16.42
CA TRP A 482 0.40 -0.21 15.78
C TRP A 482 1.48 -1.08 16.44
N ALA A 483 1.57 -1.08 17.78
CA ALA A 483 2.49 -1.93 18.52
C ALA A 483 2.15 -3.43 18.34
N GLU A 484 0.85 -3.77 18.32
CA GLU A 484 0.41 -5.13 17.99
C GLU A 484 0.86 -5.56 16.59
N LEU A 485 0.88 -4.63 15.62
CA LEU A 485 1.38 -4.96 14.28
C LEU A 485 2.90 -5.11 14.25
N ARG A 486 3.64 -4.25 14.97
CA ARG A 486 5.09 -4.41 15.14
C ARG A 486 5.44 -5.73 15.79
N GLU A 487 4.64 -6.19 16.74
CA GLU A 487 4.74 -7.53 17.32
C GLU A 487 4.48 -8.60 16.25
N ALA A 488 3.43 -8.49 15.45
CA ALA A 488 3.15 -9.43 14.37
C ALA A 488 4.31 -9.54 13.35
N GLN A 489 4.94 -8.41 13.01
CA GLN A 489 6.15 -8.37 12.19
C GLN A 489 7.32 -9.04 12.90
N THR A 490 7.51 -8.79 14.20
CA THR A 490 8.58 -9.43 14.99
C THR A 490 8.39 -10.95 15.06
N LEU A 491 7.14 -11.43 15.21
CA LEU A 491 6.82 -12.85 15.23
C LEU A 491 7.13 -13.55 13.91
N ALA A 492 7.06 -12.86 12.78
CA ALA A 492 7.44 -13.41 11.48
C ALA A 492 8.94 -13.78 11.39
N LEU A 493 9.78 -13.29 12.31
CA LEU A 493 11.19 -13.72 12.44
C LEU A 493 11.37 -15.19 12.81
N SER A 494 10.29 -15.89 13.20
CA SER A 494 10.36 -17.35 13.39
C SER A 494 10.56 -18.12 12.08
N LEU A 495 10.26 -17.51 10.93
CA LEU A 495 10.50 -18.12 9.63
C LEU A 495 11.99 -18.09 9.27
N PRO A 496 12.52 -19.13 8.59
CA PRO A 496 13.92 -19.16 8.18
C PRO A 496 14.24 -18.03 7.20
N LYS A 497 15.51 -17.60 7.19
CA LYS A 497 16.05 -16.56 6.28
C LYS A 497 15.21 -15.27 6.29
N THR A 498 14.76 -14.85 7.47
CA THR A 498 14.07 -13.59 7.68
C THR A 498 14.90 -12.63 8.51
N GLY A 499 14.67 -11.34 8.32
CA GLY A 499 15.36 -10.27 9.02
C GLY A 499 14.49 -9.02 9.07
N MET A 500 14.65 -8.22 10.13
CA MET A 500 13.79 -7.07 10.37
C MET A 500 14.62 -5.81 10.66
N ALA A 501 14.30 -4.73 9.95
CA ALA A 501 14.75 -3.39 10.27
C ALA A 501 13.75 -2.74 11.25
N VAL A 502 14.16 -2.54 12.51
CA VAL A 502 13.42 -1.72 13.49
C VAL A 502 13.53 -0.25 13.07
N THR A 503 12.45 0.53 13.11
CA THR A 503 12.44 1.94 12.61
C THR A 503 11.68 2.93 13.50
N ILE A 504 11.38 2.58 14.75
CA ILE A 504 10.61 3.45 15.66
C ILE A 504 11.33 4.78 15.96
N ASP A 505 12.65 4.82 15.89
CA ASP A 505 13.51 5.97 16.17
C ASP A 505 13.61 6.97 15.00
N VAL A 506 13.36 6.52 13.78
CA VAL A 506 13.38 7.36 12.56
C VAL A 506 11.97 7.74 12.07
N GLY A 507 10.95 7.47 12.89
CA GLY A 507 9.56 7.75 12.60
C GLY A 507 9.14 9.20 12.81
N ASN A 508 7.89 9.49 12.45
CA ASN A 508 7.28 10.79 12.66
C ASN A 508 5.85 10.61 13.21
N PRO A 509 5.56 11.00 14.47
CA PRO A 509 4.22 10.87 15.05
C PRO A 509 3.12 11.56 14.23
N LYS A 510 3.47 12.58 13.44
CA LYS A 510 2.53 13.39 12.64
C LYS A 510 2.47 13.00 11.17
N ASP A 511 3.38 12.14 10.71
CA ASP A 511 3.46 11.73 9.32
C ASP A 511 3.82 10.24 9.23
N ILE A 512 2.94 9.47 8.61
CA ILE A 512 3.09 8.03 8.45
C ILE A 512 4.28 7.65 7.54
N HIS A 513 4.82 8.63 6.80
CA HIS A 513 5.92 8.45 5.86
C HIS A 513 7.23 9.08 6.38
N PRO A 514 8.04 8.35 7.16
CA PRO A 514 9.34 8.87 7.61
C PRO A 514 10.27 9.13 6.43
N THR A 515 10.92 10.30 6.40
CA THR A 515 11.76 10.75 5.28
C THR A 515 13.20 10.24 5.34
N ASN A 516 13.69 9.83 6.52
CA ASN A 516 14.99 9.18 6.69
C ASN A 516 14.93 7.73 6.19
N LYS A 517 14.95 7.56 4.86
CA LYS A 517 14.99 6.25 4.20
C LYS A 517 16.40 5.67 4.15
N GLN A 518 17.43 6.49 4.41
CA GLN A 518 18.82 6.08 4.49
C GLN A 518 19.02 5.03 5.58
N ASP A 519 18.58 5.30 6.81
CA ASP A 519 18.71 4.35 7.92
C ASP A 519 17.88 3.09 7.70
N VAL A 520 16.71 3.20 7.07
CA VAL A 520 15.88 2.03 6.72
C VAL A 520 16.62 1.13 5.72
N GLY A 521 17.14 1.69 4.63
CA GLY A 521 17.91 0.95 3.63
C GLY A 521 19.17 0.33 4.21
N HIS A 522 19.89 1.07 5.07
CA HIS A 522 21.08 0.59 5.77
C HIS A 522 20.78 -0.64 6.65
N ARG A 523 19.74 -0.57 7.49
CA ARG A 523 19.36 -1.67 8.39
C ARG A 523 18.96 -2.93 7.62
N LEU A 524 18.29 -2.80 6.47
CA LEU A 524 18.02 -3.94 5.59
C LEU A 524 19.30 -4.48 4.95
N ALA A 525 20.24 -3.61 4.56
CA ALA A 525 21.51 -4.03 3.96
C ALA A 525 22.36 -4.82 4.96
N LEU A 526 22.38 -4.44 6.25
CA LEU A 526 23.06 -5.19 7.31
C LEU A 526 22.52 -6.63 7.43
N ASN A 527 21.21 -6.83 7.29
CA ASN A 527 20.61 -8.18 7.28
C ASN A 527 21.14 -9.00 6.09
N ALA A 528 21.10 -8.46 4.87
CA ALA A 528 21.61 -9.13 3.67
C ALA A 528 23.10 -9.45 3.75
N LEU A 529 23.92 -8.47 4.16
CA LEU A 529 25.38 -8.61 4.29
C LEU A 529 25.75 -9.71 5.29
N LYS A 530 25.03 -9.82 6.41
CA LYS A 530 25.23 -10.90 7.39
C LYS A 530 24.75 -12.26 6.88
N MET A 531 23.50 -12.33 6.43
CA MET A 531 22.81 -13.61 6.21
C MET A 531 23.05 -14.22 4.82
N ASP A 532 23.15 -13.40 3.76
CA ASP A 532 23.37 -13.89 2.38
C ASP A 532 24.85 -13.86 1.97
N PHE A 533 25.61 -12.91 2.51
CA PHE A 533 27.00 -12.67 2.12
C PHE A 533 28.03 -13.02 3.20
N GLY A 534 27.57 -13.51 4.36
CA GLY A 534 28.42 -14.05 5.42
C GLY A 534 29.38 -13.03 6.05
N GLN A 535 29.11 -11.74 5.94
CA GLN A 535 29.94 -10.72 6.57
C GLN A 535 29.81 -10.76 8.08
N ASP A 536 30.92 -10.60 8.80
CA ASP A 536 30.91 -10.60 10.25
C ASP A 536 30.51 -9.24 10.82
N ILE A 537 29.22 -8.96 10.75
CA ILE A 537 28.59 -7.73 11.25
C ILE A 537 27.33 -8.09 12.05
N LEU A 538 26.85 -7.13 12.85
CA LEU A 538 25.58 -7.26 13.57
C LEU A 538 24.42 -6.75 12.69
N PRO A 539 23.39 -7.57 12.40
CA PRO A 539 22.36 -7.21 11.42
C PRO A 539 21.20 -6.37 11.99
N THR A 540 21.01 -6.36 13.31
CA THR A 540 19.85 -5.73 13.96
C THR A 540 20.16 -5.31 15.39
N GLY A 541 19.27 -4.51 15.98
CA GLY A 541 19.35 -4.04 17.36
C GLY A 541 18.93 -5.10 18.38
N PRO A 542 18.90 -4.74 19.68
CA PRO A 542 18.49 -5.65 20.74
C PRO A 542 17.07 -6.22 20.51
N VAL A 543 16.94 -7.54 20.58
CA VAL A 543 15.65 -8.25 20.47
C VAL A 543 15.35 -8.92 21.79
N TYR A 544 14.15 -8.71 22.33
CA TYR A 544 13.71 -9.38 23.55
C TYR A 544 13.93 -10.90 23.48
N ASP A 545 14.53 -11.46 24.52
CA ASP A 545 14.78 -12.90 24.64
C ASP A 545 13.97 -13.52 25.78
N SER A 546 14.16 -12.99 26.99
CA SER A 546 13.53 -13.51 28.19
C SER A 546 13.38 -12.46 29.27
N VAL A 547 12.48 -12.72 30.22
CA VAL A 547 12.30 -11.93 31.43
C VAL A 547 12.34 -12.84 32.65
N LYS A 548 13.02 -12.40 33.70
CA LYS A 548 12.93 -12.99 35.03
C LYS A 548 12.22 -12.00 35.95
N PHE A 549 11.12 -12.43 36.58
CA PHE A 549 10.41 -11.65 37.58
C PHE A 549 10.95 -11.99 38.98
N ASP A 550 11.42 -10.97 39.68
CA ASP A 550 11.74 -11.00 41.11
C ASP A 550 10.64 -10.23 41.89
N GLU A 551 10.66 -10.23 43.23
CA GLU A 551 9.56 -9.66 44.03
C GLU A 551 9.28 -8.17 43.76
N ASP A 552 10.30 -7.38 43.42
CA ASP A 552 10.24 -5.92 43.27
C ASP A 552 10.66 -5.41 41.89
N LYS A 553 11.16 -6.29 41.01
CA LYS A 553 11.69 -5.92 39.70
C LYS A 553 11.59 -7.04 38.66
N ALA A 554 11.73 -6.68 37.40
CA ALA A 554 11.86 -7.59 36.28
C ALA A 554 13.23 -7.39 35.62
N VAL A 555 13.93 -8.48 35.31
CA VAL A 555 15.23 -8.47 34.60
C VAL A 555 15.02 -8.98 33.19
N VAL A 556 15.16 -8.08 32.22
CA VAL A 556 14.96 -8.36 30.79
C VAL A 556 16.30 -8.65 30.11
N SER A 557 16.37 -9.76 29.38
CA SER A 557 17.53 -10.16 28.58
C SER A 557 17.23 -10.01 27.08
N PHE A 558 18.27 -9.71 26.31
CA PHE A 558 18.16 -9.45 24.87
C PHE A 558 19.15 -10.29 24.06
N LYS A 559 18.74 -10.69 22.86
CA LYS A 559 19.64 -11.09 21.77
C LYS A 559 20.16 -9.84 21.04
N ASN A 560 21.23 -10.01 20.26
CA ASN A 560 21.79 -8.96 19.39
C ASN A 560 22.22 -7.69 20.15
N VAL A 561 22.76 -7.86 21.35
CA VAL A 561 23.32 -6.76 22.15
C VAL A 561 24.66 -6.25 21.60
N GLY A 562 25.31 -7.01 20.71
CA GLY A 562 26.58 -6.61 20.12
C GLY A 562 27.67 -6.41 21.17
N GLU A 563 28.38 -5.29 21.07
CA GLU A 563 29.36 -4.87 22.08
C GLU A 563 28.72 -4.45 23.43
N GLY A 564 27.40 -4.22 23.48
CA GLY A 564 26.68 -3.86 24.69
C GLY A 564 25.44 -2.99 24.44
N LEU A 565 24.64 -2.78 25.50
CA LEU A 565 23.48 -1.90 25.46
C LEU A 565 23.87 -0.43 25.72
N MET A 566 23.18 0.50 25.06
CA MET A 566 23.30 1.93 25.29
C MET A 566 21.94 2.62 25.22
N VAL A 567 21.90 3.87 25.65
CA VAL A 567 20.75 4.76 25.44
C VAL A 567 21.15 6.02 24.71
N LYS A 568 20.26 6.50 23.82
CA LYS A 568 20.38 7.83 23.20
C LYS A 568 19.69 8.87 24.09
N ASP A 569 20.24 9.09 25.29
CA ASP A 569 19.76 10.09 26.24
C ASP A 569 20.93 10.82 26.91
N LYS A 570 20.83 12.15 27.04
CA LYS A 570 21.90 13.00 27.58
C LYS A 570 22.32 12.60 29.00
N PHE A 571 21.41 12.06 29.80
CA PHE A 571 21.63 11.72 31.21
C PHE A 571 21.70 10.21 31.45
N GLY A 572 21.64 9.39 30.39
CA GLY A 572 21.70 7.94 30.52
C GLY A 572 20.42 7.28 31.05
N TYR A 573 19.28 8.00 31.09
CA TYR A 573 18.03 7.40 31.57
C TYR A 573 17.46 6.41 30.55
N VAL A 574 17.20 5.18 30.97
CA VAL A 574 16.45 4.21 30.17
C VAL A 574 14.96 4.50 30.29
N LYS A 575 14.27 4.62 29.15
CA LYS A 575 12.86 5.01 29.04
C LYS A 575 12.08 3.98 28.20
N GLY A 576 10.77 4.17 28.04
CA GLY A 576 9.93 3.31 27.20
C GLY A 576 9.41 2.04 27.87
N PHE A 577 9.74 1.78 29.14
CA PHE A 577 9.29 0.58 29.86
C PHE A 577 8.02 0.82 30.68
N GLU A 578 7.13 -0.17 30.65
CA GLU A 578 5.95 -0.27 31.49
C GLU A 578 5.92 -1.64 32.18
N ILE A 579 5.43 -1.71 33.41
CA ILE A 579 5.20 -2.97 34.13
C ILE A 579 3.78 -3.04 34.68
N ALA A 580 3.24 -4.25 34.79
CA ALA A 580 1.95 -4.52 35.42
C ALA A 580 2.06 -5.62 36.46
N GLY A 581 1.26 -5.51 37.53
CA GLY A 581 1.08 -6.53 38.55
C GLY A 581 -0.12 -7.44 38.28
N GLU A 582 -0.56 -8.17 39.31
CA GLU A 582 -1.70 -9.10 39.21
C GLU A 582 -3.02 -8.43 38.80
N ASP A 583 -3.17 -7.13 39.05
CA ASP A 583 -4.31 -6.32 38.63
C ASP A 583 -4.36 -6.01 37.13
N LYS A 584 -3.28 -6.36 36.40
CA LYS A 584 -3.10 -6.14 34.96
C LYS A 584 -3.13 -4.66 34.55
N VAL A 585 -2.85 -3.75 35.48
CA VAL A 585 -2.75 -2.32 35.21
C VAL A 585 -1.29 -1.96 34.96
N PHE A 586 -1.01 -1.39 33.78
CA PHE A 586 0.34 -0.96 33.42
C PHE A 586 0.70 0.38 34.04
N HIS A 587 1.92 0.47 34.55
CA HIS A 587 2.55 1.66 35.08
C HIS A 587 3.88 1.90 34.37
N TYR A 588 4.18 3.16 34.03
CA TYR A 588 5.52 3.54 33.58
C TYR A 588 6.57 3.15 34.62
N ALA A 589 7.61 2.47 34.18
CA ALA A 589 8.64 1.92 35.05
C ALA A 589 9.96 2.69 34.93
N LYS A 590 10.76 2.65 35.99
CA LYS A 590 12.18 2.97 35.91
C LYS A 590 12.92 1.77 35.34
N ALA A 591 13.98 2.04 34.59
CA ALA A 591 14.83 1.01 34.03
C ALA A 591 16.31 1.40 34.09
N GLU A 592 17.18 0.41 34.26
CA GLU A 592 18.64 0.56 34.35
C GLU A 592 19.34 -0.55 33.56
N ILE A 593 20.40 -0.21 32.81
CA ILE A 593 21.23 -1.20 32.11
C ILE A 593 22.21 -1.80 33.10
N ILE A 594 22.18 -3.13 33.26
CA ILE A 594 23.09 -3.91 34.10
C ILE A 594 23.79 -4.94 33.21
N GLY A 595 24.99 -4.60 32.74
CA GLY A 595 25.70 -5.41 31.74
C GLY A 595 24.95 -5.46 30.41
N ASP A 596 24.52 -6.65 30.00
CA ASP A 596 23.75 -6.92 28.78
C ASP A 596 22.24 -7.03 29.03
N LYS A 597 21.78 -6.68 30.24
CA LYS A 597 20.38 -6.77 30.67
C LYS A 597 19.82 -5.42 31.06
N VAL A 598 18.50 -5.34 31.15
CA VAL A 598 17.78 -4.19 31.70
C VAL A 598 16.97 -4.62 32.91
N GLU A 599 17.23 -4.00 34.06
CA GLU A 599 16.39 -4.13 35.25
C GLU A 599 15.28 -3.08 35.18
N VAL A 600 14.04 -3.51 35.39
CA VAL A 600 12.83 -2.69 35.27
C VAL A 600 12.02 -2.77 36.57
N TYR A 601 11.71 -1.64 37.19
CA TYR A 601 11.03 -1.59 38.49
C TYR A 601 10.14 -0.34 38.63
N HIS A 602 9.20 -0.37 39.57
CA HIS A 602 8.36 0.79 39.88
C HIS A 602 8.64 1.32 41.29
N PRO A 603 8.93 2.63 41.48
CA PRO A 603 9.31 3.21 42.79
C PRO A 603 8.31 3.02 43.93
N LYS A 604 7.03 2.74 43.62
CA LYS A 604 5.99 2.48 44.63
C LYS A 604 5.80 0.98 44.94
N GLY A 605 6.70 0.10 44.49
CA GLY A 605 6.68 -1.33 44.83
C GLY A 605 5.61 -2.14 44.09
N VAL A 606 5.35 -1.84 42.81
CA VAL A 606 4.51 -2.73 41.97
C VAL A 606 5.29 -4.02 41.75
N LYS A 607 4.70 -5.17 42.14
CA LYS A 607 5.29 -6.50 41.90
C LYS A 607 5.03 -6.91 40.45
N PRO A 608 6.04 -6.94 39.57
CA PRO A 608 5.80 -7.14 38.14
C PRO A 608 5.48 -8.61 37.81
N ILE A 609 4.47 -8.82 36.98
CA ILE A 609 4.20 -10.09 36.28
C ILE A 609 4.22 -9.94 34.76
N ALA A 610 4.29 -8.69 34.26
CA ALA A 610 4.38 -8.36 32.86
C ALA A 610 5.27 -7.11 32.66
N VAL A 611 6.02 -7.10 31.56
CA VAL A 611 6.80 -5.96 31.07
C VAL A 611 6.40 -5.67 29.63
N ARG A 612 6.33 -4.39 29.28
CA ARG A 612 6.23 -3.92 27.90
C ARG A 612 7.27 -2.84 27.64
N TYR A 613 7.81 -2.82 26.43
CA TYR A 613 8.72 -1.79 25.96
C TYR A 613 8.18 -1.18 24.67
N ALA A 614 8.16 0.16 24.61
CA ALA A 614 7.78 0.94 23.43
C ALA A 614 6.39 0.56 22.86
N TRP A 615 5.43 0.22 23.74
CA TRP A 615 4.10 -0.28 23.38
C TRP A 615 3.07 0.85 23.16
N ALA A 616 3.34 1.69 22.15
CA ALA A 616 2.50 2.81 21.74
C ALA A 616 2.48 2.95 20.22
N ASP A 617 1.57 3.76 19.66
CA ASP A 617 1.57 4.01 18.22
C ASP A 617 2.85 4.77 17.80
N ALA A 618 3.20 5.81 18.56
CA ALA A 618 4.46 6.53 18.46
C ALA A 618 5.20 6.54 19.82
N PRO A 619 6.06 5.55 20.12
CA PRO A 619 6.79 5.48 21.38
C PRO A 619 8.00 6.45 21.39
N GLU A 620 7.72 7.76 21.51
CA GLU A 620 8.73 8.83 21.42
C GLU A 620 9.83 8.76 22.50
N ASP A 621 9.58 8.05 23.60
CA ASP A 621 10.54 7.88 24.69
C ASP A 621 11.40 6.61 24.55
N ALA A 622 11.13 5.73 23.58
CA ALA A 622 11.91 4.53 23.33
C ALA A 622 13.34 4.91 22.92
N ASN A 623 14.30 4.56 23.77
CA ASN A 623 15.68 5.04 23.62
C ASN A 623 16.75 3.98 23.84
N LEU A 624 16.40 2.69 23.89
CA LEU A 624 17.33 1.58 24.04
C LEU A 624 17.90 1.15 22.68
N PHE A 625 19.23 1.06 22.61
CA PHE A 625 20.00 0.66 21.43
C PHE A 625 21.12 -0.32 21.85
N ASN A 626 21.74 -0.97 20.88
CA ASN A 626 23.07 -1.53 21.07
C ASN A 626 24.16 -0.48 20.75
N LEU A 627 25.42 -0.76 21.10
CA LEU A 627 26.55 0.13 20.87
C LEU A 627 26.86 0.37 19.39
N GLU A 628 26.41 -0.51 18.50
CA GLU A 628 26.43 -0.33 17.05
C GLU A 628 25.39 0.70 16.56
N GLY A 629 24.54 1.21 17.45
CA GLY A 629 23.59 2.28 17.17
C GLY A 629 22.26 1.83 16.59
N LEU A 630 21.94 0.53 16.67
CA LEU A 630 20.69 -0.07 16.18
C LEU A 630 19.64 -0.14 17.31
N PRO A 631 18.39 0.29 17.06
CA PRO A 631 17.35 0.38 18.10
C PRO A 631 16.81 -0.98 18.51
N ALA A 632 16.42 -1.09 19.79
CA ALA A 632 15.64 -2.22 20.28
C ALA A 632 14.20 -2.16 19.74
N GLY A 633 13.65 -3.31 19.34
CA GLY A 633 12.26 -3.41 18.89
C GLY A 633 11.26 -3.41 20.06
N PRO A 634 10.01 -2.93 19.87
CA PRO A 634 8.95 -3.06 20.86
C PRO A 634 8.64 -4.52 21.18
N PHE A 635 8.27 -4.80 22.42
CA PHE A 635 7.89 -6.14 22.86
C PHE A 635 6.94 -6.10 24.06
N ARG A 636 6.32 -7.25 24.34
CA ARG A 636 5.59 -7.54 25.57
C ARG A 636 5.95 -8.93 26.08
N THR A 637 5.78 -9.15 27.38
CA THR A 637 6.01 -10.46 28.03
C THR A 637 4.72 -11.17 28.41
N ASP A 638 3.57 -10.51 28.26
CA ASP A 638 2.24 -11.07 28.51
C ASP A 638 1.62 -11.65 27.23
N ASP A 639 0.68 -12.58 27.41
CA ASP A 639 -0.17 -13.15 26.37
C ASP A 639 -1.61 -12.60 26.41
N TRP A 640 -1.82 -11.46 27.08
CA TRP A 640 -3.16 -10.95 27.32
C TRP A 640 -3.84 -10.52 26.02
N LYS A 641 -5.18 -10.49 26.07
CA LYS A 641 -6.04 -10.18 24.92
C LYS A 641 -5.60 -8.90 24.22
N SER A 642 -5.38 -8.99 22.92
CA SER A 642 -4.97 -7.86 22.08
C SER A 642 -6.18 -7.04 21.61
N LYS A 643 -6.00 -5.74 21.32
CA LYS A 643 -7.06 -4.82 20.87
C LYS A 643 -7.61 -5.21 19.51
N THR A 644 -6.77 -5.75 18.63
CA THR A 644 -7.15 -6.17 17.26
C THR A 644 -7.62 -7.62 17.18
N GLU A 645 -7.65 -8.34 18.31
CA GLU A 645 -8.07 -9.74 18.34
C GLU A 645 -9.56 -9.89 17.94
N GLY A 646 -9.81 -10.72 16.94
CA GLY A 646 -11.14 -10.93 16.35
C GLY A 646 -11.50 -9.99 15.20
N GLN A 647 -10.68 -8.99 14.88
CA GLN A 647 -10.84 -8.18 13.66
C GLN A 647 -10.30 -8.95 12.46
N LYS A 648 -11.09 -9.06 11.39
CA LYS A 648 -10.79 -9.88 10.21
C LYS A 648 -10.91 -9.10 8.92
N PHE A 649 -10.13 -9.50 7.92
CA PHE A 649 -10.33 -9.12 6.53
C PHE A 649 -11.73 -9.57 6.05
N GLN A 650 -12.40 -8.72 5.29
CA GLN A 650 -13.78 -8.92 4.84
C GLN A 650 -13.93 -8.66 3.36
#